data_AF-A0A0K9XCP1-F1
#
_entry.id   AF-A0A0K9XCP1-F1
#
_cell.length_a   1.000
_cell.length_b   1.000
_cell.length_c   1.000
_cell.angle_alpha   90.00
_cell.angle_beta   90.00
_cell.angle_gamma   90.00
#
_symmetry.space_group_name_H-M   'P 1'
#
loop_
_entity.id
_entity.type
_entity.pdbx_description
1 polymer ?
#
loop_
_entity_poly.entity_id
_entity_poly.type
_entity_poly.pdbx_seq_one_letter_code
_entity_poly.pdbx_strand_id
1 'polypeptide(L)'
;MAEGRRRTRSWGPLYGASEDANRIARLLRSWLDRAGLSLRELVAALQPEHFRDKHVPSRTTVSQRLAGANPQWDFVEAVADVCSRDDAERRRMLDEARPAWERLCAGRAEEPAEAVPDPLRRALARAAAAERERGEWHQMTVVLLSRVGSLERDLAALREAGPSRPSPDRGRNCLPPWARRELERGEAERERLIAELHRTRHRPPAPAPAPAPAPHGASPAPASPAPATPGPRPAGAGAPGTYGTSAARGVSAAQGASAAQGTSTPDRPDSRTGHGPVRLSGTNGPGEPAGPAHRARPAEPAWAGGPEQPDGADRADRADKAASPPGVASAQGVASAQGVAPAAPSDPANSANSTAPAGPTAPAAPSAPPDSAPPASPPVDGDPGRRAGAPHKSPLATALSLAEARERGRGDEARRVALAVGRDSTPGYVQRVLALLDADGRPEEFDLVLSAVVRERPARLVPAVLTAFGKAHRDLDATRLRTALARVRPAERLLAVLAALRADMKHTDAYLILSAAGRMRPVADIPPLVKVLRAKERPDDIGWLMQFAGSDRSPTEARALAEILRRAGEGGAAELLLGWLEEGPGDHAPVPVPDPEPVPDGGGQFPAARDLATALVPVRAPVLGRHFAPAQGAYARRVRPPRA
;
A
#
# COMPACT_ATOMS: atom_id res chain seq x y z
N MET A 1 -33.61 -40.32 16.45
CA MET A 1 -32.25 -39.80 16.25
C MET A 1 -32.20 -39.14 14.88
N ALA A 2 -32.33 -37.82 14.84
CA ALA A 2 -32.35 -37.07 13.60
C ALA A 2 -30.91 -36.80 13.17
N GLU A 3 -30.47 -37.53 12.15
CA GLU A 3 -29.24 -37.29 11.40
C GLU A 3 -29.40 -35.96 10.62
N GLY A 4 -29.38 -34.86 11.37
CA GLY A 4 -29.53 -33.52 10.85
C GLY A 4 -28.34 -33.23 9.93
N ARG A 5 -28.59 -33.28 8.61
CA ARG A 5 -27.68 -32.87 7.53
C ARG A 5 -26.94 -31.60 7.93
N ARG A 6 -25.73 -31.74 8.47
CA ARG A 6 -24.84 -30.63 8.79
C ARG A 6 -24.42 -30.02 7.46
N ARG A 7 -24.98 -28.84 7.15
CA ARG A 7 -24.64 -28.00 5.99
C ARG A 7 -23.31 -27.27 6.23
N THR A 8 -22.28 -27.94 6.72
CA THR A 8 -20.95 -27.36 6.64
C THR A 8 -20.50 -27.51 5.19
N ARG A 9 -20.25 -26.37 4.54
CA ARG A 9 -19.69 -26.30 3.19
C ARG A 9 -18.43 -27.17 3.20
N SER A 10 -18.24 -28.02 2.19
CA SER A 10 -17.04 -28.85 2.08
C SER A 10 -15.79 -27.98 2.25
N TRP A 11 -14.82 -28.45 3.03
CA TRP A 11 -13.56 -27.75 3.21
C TRP A 11 -12.90 -27.48 1.85
N GLY A 12 -12.30 -26.29 1.69
CA GLY A 12 -11.54 -25.96 0.48
C GLY A 12 -10.30 -26.86 0.29
N PRO A 13 -9.60 -26.78 -0.84
CA PRO A 13 -8.38 -27.56 -1.08
C PRO A 13 -7.30 -27.28 -0.01
N LEU A 14 -6.37 -28.22 0.13
CA LEU A 14 -5.18 -28.09 0.98
C LEU A 14 -4.06 -27.46 0.16
N TYR A 15 -3.31 -26.53 0.74
CA TYR A 15 -2.22 -25.79 0.08
C TYR A 15 -1.03 -25.56 1.02
N GLY A 16 -0.81 -26.47 1.96
CA GLY A 16 0.39 -26.47 2.78
C GLY A 16 1.65 -26.72 1.95
N ALA A 17 2.74 -26.08 2.37
CA ALA A 17 4.05 -26.12 1.70
C ALA A 17 4.71 -27.51 1.66
N SER A 18 4.22 -28.46 2.45
CA SER A 18 4.70 -29.84 2.49
C SER A 18 3.56 -30.83 2.72
N GLU A 19 3.80 -32.11 2.42
CA GLU A 19 2.81 -33.18 2.66
C GLU A 19 2.46 -33.30 4.15
N ASP A 20 3.44 -33.18 5.05
CA ASP A 20 3.20 -33.23 6.49
C ASP A 20 2.34 -32.06 6.99
N ALA A 21 2.53 -30.84 6.44
CA ALA A 21 1.65 -29.71 6.74
C ALA A 21 0.19 -29.98 6.29
N ASN A 22 0.03 -30.60 5.12
CA ASN A 22 -1.28 -31.02 4.61
C ASN A 22 -1.87 -32.19 5.42
N ARG A 23 -1.04 -33.08 5.98
CA ARG A 23 -1.46 -34.15 6.89
C ARG A 23 -2.00 -33.59 8.21
N ILE A 24 -1.30 -32.63 8.82
CA ILE A 24 -1.77 -31.94 10.03
C ILE A 24 -3.11 -31.24 9.74
N ALA A 25 -3.20 -30.50 8.64
CA ALA A 25 -4.44 -29.82 8.25
C ALA A 25 -5.63 -30.78 8.08
N ARG A 26 -5.42 -31.97 7.51
CA ARG A 26 -6.44 -33.03 7.41
C ARG A 26 -6.89 -33.53 8.78
N LEU A 27 -5.95 -33.75 9.71
CA LEU A 27 -6.26 -34.14 11.08
C LEU A 27 -7.10 -33.06 11.79
N LEU A 28 -6.68 -31.81 11.73
CA LEU A 28 -7.43 -30.71 12.35
C LEU A 28 -8.86 -30.59 11.81
N ARG A 29 -9.05 -30.73 10.49
CA ARG A 29 -10.38 -30.71 9.87
C ARG A 29 -11.23 -31.89 10.31
N SER A 30 -10.67 -33.10 10.38
CA SER A 30 -11.42 -34.28 10.83
C SER A 30 -11.84 -34.17 12.30
N TRP A 31 -11.03 -33.52 13.13
CA TRP A 31 -11.37 -33.23 14.53
C TRP A 31 -12.56 -32.28 14.63
N LEU A 32 -12.57 -31.21 13.83
CA LEU A 32 -13.68 -30.26 13.75
C LEU A 32 -14.96 -30.94 13.24
N ASP A 33 -14.84 -31.79 12.23
CA ASP A 33 -15.99 -32.52 11.68
C ASP A 33 -16.58 -33.49 12.71
N ARG A 34 -15.74 -34.19 13.49
CA ARG A 34 -16.18 -35.07 14.60
C ARG A 34 -16.81 -34.29 15.76
N ALA A 35 -16.22 -33.17 16.14
CA ALA A 35 -16.79 -32.26 17.14
C ALA A 35 -18.06 -31.55 16.62
N GLY A 36 -18.24 -31.52 15.30
CA GLY A 36 -19.36 -30.85 14.67
C GLY A 36 -19.26 -29.34 14.75
N LEU A 37 -18.04 -28.79 14.71
CA LEU A 37 -17.77 -27.36 14.78
C LEU A 37 -17.51 -26.80 13.39
N SER A 38 -18.19 -25.69 13.06
CA SER A 38 -17.87 -24.88 11.89
C SER A 38 -16.65 -23.99 12.15
N LEU A 39 -16.02 -23.48 11.08
CA LEU A 39 -14.93 -22.51 11.19
C LEU A 39 -15.31 -21.29 12.05
N ARG A 40 -16.56 -20.81 11.95
CA ARG A 40 -17.04 -19.67 12.72
C ARG A 40 -17.11 -20.01 14.21
N GLU A 41 -17.59 -21.19 14.55
CA GLU A 41 -17.71 -21.66 15.94
C GLU A 41 -16.32 -21.92 16.53
N LEU A 42 -15.39 -22.50 15.76
CA LEU A 42 -14.00 -22.63 16.17
C LEU A 42 -13.40 -21.25 16.53
N VAL A 43 -13.51 -20.26 15.64
CA VAL A 43 -12.96 -18.91 15.90
C VAL A 43 -13.59 -18.26 17.14
N ALA A 44 -14.87 -18.51 17.40
CA ALA A 44 -15.55 -18.00 18.60
C ALA A 44 -15.14 -18.74 19.88
N ALA A 45 -14.71 -20.00 19.78
CA ALA A 45 -14.28 -20.82 20.90
C ALA A 45 -12.78 -20.66 21.24
N LEU A 46 -11.96 -20.18 20.30
CA LEU A 46 -10.55 -19.89 20.55
C LEU A 46 -10.40 -18.72 21.53
N GLN A 47 -9.67 -18.97 22.62
CA GLN A 47 -9.36 -17.96 23.64
C GLN A 47 -7.87 -17.57 23.59
N PRO A 48 -7.49 -16.36 24.04
CA PRO A 48 -6.10 -15.92 24.15
C PRO A 48 -5.22 -16.91 24.93
N GLU A 49 -5.79 -17.61 25.92
CA GLU A 49 -5.08 -18.55 26.78
C GLU A 49 -4.53 -19.76 26.03
N HIS A 50 -5.12 -20.12 24.89
CA HIS A 50 -4.66 -21.23 24.06
C HIS A 50 -3.34 -20.93 23.32
N PHE A 51 -2.91 -19.66 23.27
CA PHE A 51 -1.75 -19.23 22.50
C PHE A 51 -0.66 -18.66 23.40
N ARG A 52 0.61 -18.94 23.09
CA ARG A 52 1.75 -18.41 23.86
C ARG A 52 1.87 -16.89 23.77
N ASP A 53 1.49 -16.31 22.64
CA ASP A 53 1.50 -14.87 22.39
C ASP A 53 0.26 -14.14 22.93
N LYS A 54 -0.69 -14.88 23.53
CA LYS A 54 -1.99 -14.35 23.99
C LYS A 54 -2.80 -13.65 22.89
N HIS A 55 -2.57 -14.00 21.63
CA HIS A 55 -3.28 -13.43 20.50
C HIS A 55 -4.09 -14.49 19.75
N VAL A 56 -5.40 -14.30 19.68
CA VAL A 56 -6.28 -15.19 18.90
C VAL A 56 -6.14 -14.86 17.40
N PRO A 57 -5.73 -15.81 16.54
CA PRO A 57 -5.57 -15.55 15.12
C PRO A 57 -6.89 -15.10 14.46
N SER A 58 -6.79 -14.20 13.49
CA SER A 58 -7.95 -13.77 12.69
C SER A 58 -8.63 -14.96 12.00
N ARG A 59 -9.92 -14.85 11.68
CA ARG A 59 -10.67 -15.90 10.97
C ARG A 59 -9.97 -16.34 9.67
N THR A 60 -9.42 -15.41 8.90
CA THR A 60 -8.68 -15.70 7.67
C THR A 60 -7.44 -16.53 7.97
N THR A 61 -6.69 -16.17 9.01
CA THR A 61 -5.51 -16.92 9.46
C THR A 61 -5.86 -18.33 9.94
N VAL A 62 -6.95 -18.49 10.71
CA VAL A 62 -7.46 -19.82 11.12
C VAL A 62 -7.81 -20.67 9.90
N SER A 63 -8.52 -20.10 8.92
CA SER A 63 -8.86 -20.78 7.67
C SER A 63 -7.60 -21.22 6.90
N GLN A 64 -6.59 -20.36 6.82
CA GLN A 64 -5.33 -20.66 6.16
C GLN A 64 -4.56 -21.79 6.85
N ARG A 65 -4.46 -21.76 8.18
CA ARG A 65 -3.82 -22.82 8.96
C ARG A 65 -4.53 -24.16 8.81
N LEU A 66 -5.87 -24.15 8.83
CA LEU A 66 -6.67 -25.34 8.54
C LEU A 66 -6.51 -25.84 7.10
N ALA A 67 -5.96 -25.04 6.19
CA ALA A 67 -5.61 -25.48 4.84
C ALA A 67 -4.14 -25.89 4.68
N GLY A 68 -3.37 -25.93 5.77
CA GLY A 68 -1.97 -26.36 5.79
C GLY A 68 -0.97 -25.22 5.65
N ALA A 69 -1.42 -23.96 5.56
CA ALA A 69 -0.51 -22.83 5.48
C ALA A 69 0.09 -22.51 6.86
N ASN A 70 1.40 -22.75 7.00
CA ASN A 70 2.20 -22.49 8.18
C ASN A 70 1.51 -22.90 9.51
N PRO A 71 1.17 -24.19 9.68
CA PRO A 71 0.59 -24.64 10.95
C PRO A 71 1.60 -24.38 12.08
N GLN A 72 1.09 -23.99 13.24
CA GLN A 72 1.85 -23.76 14.46
C GLN A 72 1.42 -24.79 15.51
N TRP A 73 2.34 -25.26 16.35
CA TRP A 73 2.01 -26.28 17.36
C TRP A 73 0.95 -25.79 18.34
N ASP A 74 1.08 -24.55 18.85
CA ASP A 74 0.12 -23.92 19.76
C ASP A 74 -1.30 -23.89 19.15
N PHE A 75 -1.41 -23.74 17.82
CA PHE A 75 -2.69 -23.81 17.12
C PHE A 75 -3.26 -25.23 17.06
N VAL A 76 -2.42 -26.25 16.90
CA VAL A 76 -2.84 -27.67 16.99
C VAL A 76 -3.36 -27.97 18.39
N GLU A 77 -2.66 -27.49 19.44
CA GLU A 77 -3.09 -27.60 20.84
C GLU A 77 -4.43 -26.93 21.09
N ALA A 78 -4.59 -25.69 20.62
CA ALA A 78 -5.83 -24.93 20.74
C ALA A 78 -7.03 -25.64 20.08
N VAL A 79 -6.84 -26.20 18.87
CA VAL A 79 -7.91 -26.92 18.17
C VAL A 79 -8.23 -28.23 18.88
N ALA A 80 -7.23 -28.96 19.38
CA ALA A 80 -7.45 -30.17 20.17
C ALA A 80 -8.25 -29.88 21.45
N ASP A 81 -7.90 -28.80 22.17
CA ASP A 81 -8.59 -28.38 23.39
C ASP A 81 -10.07 -28.09 23.12
N VAL A 82 -10.36 -27.25 22.12
CA VAL A 82 -11.73 -26.87 21.72
C VAL A 82 -12.56 -28.07 21.22
N CYS A 83 -11.93 -29.04 20.56
CA CYS A 83 -12.64 -30.20 19.99
C CYS A 83 -12.78 -31.38 20.95
N SER A 84 -12.00 -31.42 22.03
CA SER A 84 -12.01 -32.51 23.01
C SER A 84 -13.13 -32.35 24.05
N ARG A 85 -13.68 -33.46 24.53
CA ARG A 85 -14.65 -33.46 25.64
C ARG A 85 -13.99 -33.56 27.01
N ASP A 86 -12.80 -34.16 27.05
CA ASP A 86 -12.00 -34.38 28.24
C ASP A 86 -10.50 -34.38 27.91
N ASP A 87 -9.66 -34.29 28.96
CA ASP A 87 -8.20 -34.28 28.82
C ASP A 87 -7.63 -35.54 28.17
N ALA A 88 -8.29 -36.70 28.32
CA ALA A 88 -7.81 -37.96 27.77
C ALA A 88 -8.01 -38.02 26.25
N GLU A 89 -9.13 -37.49 25.75
CA GLU A 89 -9.36 -37.25 24.33
C GLU A 89 -8.38 -36.21 23.78
N ARG A 90 -8.17 -35.10 24.50
CA ARG A 90 -7.17 -34.08 24.09
C ARG A 90 -5.79 -34.70 23.91
N ARG A 91 -5.31 -35.48 24.88
CA ARG A 91 -3.99 -36.15 24.81
C ARG A 91 -3.89 -37.08 23.61
N ARG A 92 -4.90 -37.94 23.38
CA ARG A 92 -4.94 -38.85 22.22
C ARG A 92 -4.86 -38.09 20.88
N MET A 93 -5.56 -36.96 20.76
CA MET A 93 -5.49 -36.12 19.55
C MET A 93 -4.09 -35.52 19.35
N LEU A 94 -3.45 -35.04 20.42
CA LEU A 94 -2.10 -34.49 20.35
C LEU A 94 -1.05 -35.57 20.02
N ASP A 95 -1.20 -36.77 20.58
CA ASP A 95 -0.34 -37.92 20.28
C ASP A 95 -0.49 -38.36 18.81
N GLU A 96 -1.70 -38.30 18.25
CA GLU A 96 -1.97 -38.57 16.82
C GLU A 96 -1.28 -37.55 15.89
N ALA A 97 -1.29 -36.25 16.26
CA ALA A 97 -0.68 -35.19 15.46
C ALA A 97 0.85 -35.10 15.59
N ARG A 98 1.42 -35.56 16.72
CA ARG A 98 2.85 -35.42 17.05
C ARG A 98 3.80 -35.90 15.96
N PRO A 99 3.64 -37.10 15.35
CA PRO A 99 4.62 -37.61 14.40
C PRO A 99 4.65 -36.82 13.09
N ALA A 100 3.49 -36.28 12.67
CA ALA A 100 3.42 -35.42 11.48
C ALA A 100 4.07 -34.05 11.76
N TRP A 101 3.92 -33.54 12.97
CA TRP A 101 4.56 -32.31 13.40
C TRP A 101 6.10 -32.45 13.47
N GLU A 102 6.60 -33.53 14.04
CA GLU A 102 8.04 -33.79 14.13
C GLU A 102 8.70 -33.89 12.74
N ARG A 103 8.06 -34.58 11.78
CA ARG A 103 8.54 -34.62 10.39
C ARG A 103 8.48 -33.25 9.70
N LEU A 104 7.41 -32.48 9.92
CA LEU A 104 7.33 -31.11 9.41
C LEU A 104 8.48 -30.24 9.94
N CYS A 105 8.84 -30.39 11.22
CA CYS A 105 9.97 -29.69 11.83
C CYS A 105 11.32 -30.18 11.29
N ALA A 106 11.50 -31.50 11.12
CA ALA A 106 12.71 -32.08 10.55
C ALA A 106 12.97 -31.61 9.11
N GLY A 107 11.92 -31.60 8.27
CA GLY A 107 12.03 -31.11 6.89
C GLY A 107 12.35 -29.61 6.78
N ARG A 108 12.01 -28.79 7.79
CA ARG A 108 12.45 -27.39 7.86
C ARG A 108 13.90 -27.23 8.33
N ALA A 109 14.45 -28.22 9.04
CA ALA A 109 15.83 -28.21 9.49
C ALA A 109 16.80 -28.71 8.41
N GLU A 110 16.32 -29.57 7.50
CA GLU A 110 17.12 -30.15 6.39
C GLU A 110 17.13 -29.33 5.11
N GLU A 111 16.33 -28.27 4.96
CA GLU A 111 16.58 -27.31 3.89
C GLU A 111 17.97 -26.72 4.16
N PRO A 112 18.98 -26.99 3.30
CA PRO A 112 20.35 -26.69 3.61
C PRO A 112 20.45 -25.17 3.68
N ALA A 113 20.47 -24.67 4.92
CA ALA A 113 21.00 -23.38 5.25
C ALA A 113 22.48 -23.44 4.87
N GLU A 114 22.76 -23.27 3.57
CA GLU A 114 24.05 -22.87 3.05
C GLU A 114 24.54 -21.79 4.01
N ALA A 115 25.59 -22.14 4.77
CA ALA A 115 25.83 -21.63 6.11
C ALA A 115 25.99 -20.11 6.11
N VAL A 116 24.87 -19.40 6.20
CA VAL A 116 24.82 -18.00 6.56
C VAL A 116 25.51 -17.93 7.92
N PRO A 117 26.71 -17.32 8.03
CA PRO A 117 27.47 -17.34 9.26
C PRO A 117 26.58 -16.91 10.43
N ASP A 118 26.65 -17.61 11.57
CA ASP A 118 25.91 -17.26 12.78
C ASP A 118 25.88 -15.76 13.15
N PRO A 119 26.95 -14.96 12.95
CA PRO A 119 26.87 -13.52 13.13
C PRO A 119 25.91 -12.82 12.15
N LEU A 120 25.86 -13.25 10.89
CA LEU A 120 24.94 -12.73 9.88
C LEU A 120 23.50 -13.15 10.17
N ARG A 121 23.26 -14.39 10.62
CA ARG A 121 21.93 -14.85 11.04
C ARG A 121 21.41 -14.05 12.23
N ARG A 122 22.26 -13.77 13.23
CA ARG A 122 21.94 -12.89 14.36
C ARG A 122 21.73 -11.43 13.91
N ALA A 123 22.49 -10.94 12.94
CA ALA A 123 22.29 -9.61 12.38
C ALA A 123 20.94 -9.48 11.64
N LEU A 124 20.59 -10.45 10.80
CA LEU A 124 19.29 -10.48 10.10
C LEU A 124 18.11 -10.65 11.05
N ALA A 125 18.24 -11.49 12.09
CA ALA A 125 17.21 -11.63 13.12
C ALA A 125 16.99 -10.32 13.90
N ARG A 126 18.07 -9.61 14.24
CA ARG A 126 18.00 -8.27 14.86
C ARG A 126 17.38 -7.24 13.92
N ALA A 127 17.75 -7.24 12.64
CA ALA A 127 17.17 -6.35 11.64
C ALA A 127 15.67 -6.60 11.46
N ALA A 128 15.25 -7.87 11.37
CA ALA A 128 13.84 -8.24 11.26
C ALA A 128 13.03 -7.92 12.53
N ALA A 129 13.63 -8.05 13.71
CA ALA A 129 13.00 -7.64 14.97
C ALA A 129 12.82 -6.11 15.05
N ALA A 130 13.86 -5.35 14.69
CA ALA A 130 13.79 -3.89 14.62
C ALA A 130 12.76 -3.42 13.58
N GLU A 131 12.63 -4.13 12.44
CA GLU A 131 11.63 -3.80 11.43
C GLU A 131 10.19 -4.06 11.89
N ARG A 132 9.95 -5.17 12.62
CA ARG A 132 8.65 -5.44 13.24
C ARG A 132 8.29 -4.38 14.27
N GLU A 133 9.24 -4.03 15.13
CA GLU A 133 9.06 -2.97 16.13
C GLU A 133 8.74 -1.63 15.45
N ARG A 134 9.49 -1.24 14.41
CA ARG A 134 9.18 -0.05 13.60
C ARG A 134 7.78 -0.11 12.98
N GLY A 135 7.38 -1.27 12.44
CA GLY A 135 6.06 -1.48 11.87
C GLY A 135 4.92 -1.31 12.89
N GLU A 136 5.09 -1.87 14.09
CA GLU A 136 4.14 -1.73 15.21
C GLU A 136 4.02 -0.27 15.65
N TRP A 137 5.15 0.43 15.81
CA TRP A 137 5.17 1.86 16.13
C TRP A 137 4.47 2.69 15.06
N HIS A 138 4.77 2.43 13.78
CA HIS A 138 4.14 3.14 12.68
C HIS A 138 2.63 2.91 12.65
N GLN A 139 2.17 1.67 12.85
CA GLN A 139 0.74 1.36 12.92
C GLN A 139 0.06 2.09 14.09
N MET A 140 0.69 2.11 15.26
CA MET A 140 0.19 2.87 16.42
C MET A 140 0.05 4.36 16.11
N THR A 141 1.08 4.98 15.52
CA THR A 141 1.05 6.40 15.13
C THR A 141 -0.07 6.69 14.12
N VAL A 142 -0.27 5.82 13.12
CA VAL A 142 -1.36 5.99 12.13
C VAL A 142 -2.74 5.92 12.79
N VAL A 143 -2.95 4.99 13.74
CA VAL A 143 -4.20 4.88 14.50
C VAL A 143 -4.44 6.13 15.35
N LEU A 144 -3.41 6.63 16.04
CA LEU A 144 -3.50 7.85 16.85
C LEU A 144 -3.84 9.07 16.00
N LEU A 145 -3.13 9.28 14.87
CA LEU A 145 -3.42 10.38 13.93
C LEU A 145 -4.83 10.31 13.37
N SER A 146 -5.30 9.11 13.03
CA SER A 146 -6.66 8.91 12.51
C SER A 146 -7.72 9.25 13.55
N ARG A 147 -7.49 8.89 14.82
CA ARG A 147 -8.41 9.21 15.93
C ARG A 147 -8.44 10.70 16.22
N VAL A 148 -7.28 11.37 16.23
CA VAL A 148 -7.21 12.84 16.36
C VAL A 148 -7.97 13.53 15.24
N GLY A 149 -7.78 13.11 13.98
CA GLY A 149 -8.52 13.68 12.84
C GLY A 149 -10.02 13.37 12.83
N SER A 150 -10.48 12.31 13.51
CA SER A 150 -11.91 12.07 13.75
C SER A 150 -12.46 13.06 14.78
N LEU A 151 -11.78 13.19 15.93
CA LEU A 151 -12.18 14.10 17.00
C LEU A 151 -12.21 15.56 16.53
N GLU A 152 -11.28 15.99 15.68
CA GLU A 152 -11.30 17.35 15.12
C GLU A 152 -12.52 17.61 14.24
N ARG A 153 -12.99 16.61 13.49
CA ARG A 153 -14.23 16.71 12.70
C ARG A 153 -15.47 16.71 13.58
N ASP A 154 -15.50 15.87 14.62
CA ASP A 154 -16.61 15.82 15.58
C ASP A 154 -16.71 17.15 16.36
N LEU A 155 -15.58 17.73 16.77
CA LEU A 155 -15.50 19.05 17.39
C LEU A 155 -15.92 20.17 16.42
N ALA A 156 -15.51 20.11 15.15
CA ALA A 156 -15.96 21.06 14.14
C ALA A 156 -17.48 20.98 13.93
N ALA A 157 -18.05 19.77 13.81
CA ALA A 157 -19.48 19.56 13.67
C ALA A 157 -20.27 20.05 14.90
N LEU A 158 -19.75 19.84 16.12
CA LEU A 158 -20.35 20.37 17.34
C LEU A 158 -20.29 21.90 17.41
N ARG A 159 -19.23 22.52 16.89
CA ARG A 159 -19.09 23.98 16.79
C ARG A 159 -20.03 24.57 15.74
N GLU A 160 -20.19 23.91 14.59
CA GLU A 160 -21.11 24.30 13.51
C GLU A 160 -22.59 24.07 13.88
N ALA A 161 -22.90 23.02 14.64
CA ALA A 161 -24.21 22.75 15.21
C ALA A 161 -24.59 23.73 16.34
N GLY A 162 -23.71 24.69 16.66
CA GLY A 162 -24.04 25.86 17.47
C GLY A 162 -25.30 26.56 16.96
N PRO A 163 -26.02 27.29 17.83
CA PRO A 163 -27.36 27.77 17.55
C PRO A 163 -27.40 28.60 16.26
N SER A 164 -28.11 28.09 15.25
CA SER A 164 -28.08 28.57 13.86
C SER A 164 -28.72 29.95 13.63
N ARG A 165 -28.94 30.75 14.67
CA ARG A 165 -29.23 32.19 14.58
C ARG A 165 -29.11 32.82 15.96
N PRO A 166 -28.33 33.90 16.12
CA PRO A 166 -28.40 34.71 17.32
C PRO A 166 -29.79 35.36 17.36
N SER A 167 -30.66 34.89 18.27
CA SER A 167 -31.79 35.71 18.68
C SER A 167 -31.20 36.92 19.42
N PRO A 168 -31.44 38.15 18.97
CA PRO A 168 -30.78 39.35 19.50
C PRO A 168 -31.09 39.62 20.98
N ASP A 169 -32.05 38.92 21.57
CA ASP A 169 -32.58 39.21 22.90
C ASP A 169 -32.18 38.19 23.98
N ARG A 170 -31.30 37.22 23.67
CA ARG A 170 -30.71 36.33 24.69
C ARG A 170 -29.20 36.46 24.70
N GLY A 171 -28.70 37.05 25.79
CA GLY A 171 -27.29 37.19 26.06
C GLY A 171 -26.49 35.92 25.80
N ARG A 172 -25.42 36.11 25.02
CA ARG A 172 -24.19 35.29 24.88
C ARG A 172 -24.30 33.78 25.15
N ASN A 173 -24.16 33.03 24.06
CA ASN A 173 -23.41 31.76 23.98
C ASN A 173 -23.80 30.66 24.99
N CYS A 174 -25.02 30.15 24.89
CA CYS A 174 -25.43 28.94 25.59
C CYS A 174 -25.50 27.77 24.61
N LEU A 175 -24.35 27.15 24.30
CA LEU A 175 -24.38 25.73 23.93
C LEU A 175 -25.12 24.98 25.05
N PRO A 176 -26.03 24.05 24.74
CA PRO A 176 -26.73 23.30 25.78
C PRO A 176 -25.70 22.59 26.68
N PRO A 177 -25.92 22.46 27.99
CA PRO A 177 -24.92 21.94 28.94
C PRO A 177 -24.34 20.57 28.58
N TRP A 178 -25.10 19.73 27.86
CA TRP A 178 -24.61 18.44 27.37
C TRP A 178 -23.59 18.59 26.24
N ALA A 179 -23.78 19.54 25.32
CA ALA A 179 -22.86 19.78 24.21
C ALA A 179 -21.54 20.40 24.70
N ARG A 180 -21.59 21.27 25.71
CA ARG A 180 -20.39 21.78 26.38
C ARG A 180 -19.58 20.66 27.04
N ARG A 181 -20.24 19.75 27.77
CA ARG A 181 -19.58 18.58 28.37
C ARG A 181 -19.03 17.59 27.34
N GLU A 182 -19.67 17.46 26.18
CA GLU A 182 -19.15 16.62 25.10
C GLU A 182 -17.92 17.25 24.44
N LEU A 183 -17.93 18.57 24.24
CA LEU A 183 -16.80 19.32 23.72
C LEU A 183 -15.59 19.26 24.67
N GLU A 184 -15.80 19.48 25.98
CA GLU A 184 -14.76 19.34 27.01
C GLU A 184 -14.18 17.93 27.06
N ARG A 185 -15.03 16.89 26.94
CA ARG A 185 -14.57 15.48 26.87
C ARG A 185 -13.75 15.20 25.62
N GLY A 186 -14.20 15.70 24.46
CA GLY A 186 -13.49 15.54 23.19
C GLY A 186 -12.15 16.25 23.16
N GLU A 187 -12.07 17.46 23.74
CA GLU A 187 -10.82 18.23 23.87
C GLU A 187 -9.84 17.53 24.82
N ALA A 188 -10.30 17.04 25.97
CA ALA A 188 -9.47 16.27 26.89
C ALA A 188 -8.97 14.94 26.28
N GLU A 189 -9.82 14.24 25.51
CA GLU A 189 -9.39 13.04 24.79
C GLU A 189 -8.36 13.35 23.71
N ARG A 190 -8.54 14.45 22.96
CA ARG A 190 -7.57 14.93 21.97
C ARG A 190 -6.22 15.23 22.62
N GLU A 191 -6.20 15.99 23.72
CA GLU A 191 -4.96 16.30 24.45
C GLU A 191 -4.25 15.04 24.94
N ARG A 192 -5.01 14.07 25.48
CA ARG A 192 -4.46 12.77 25.90
C ARG A 192 -3.83 12.01 24.72
N LEU A 193 -4.49 11.98 23.56
CA LEU A 193 -3.97 11.29 22.37
C LEU A 193 -2.74 12.00 21.78
N ILE A 194 -2.72 13.33 21.79
CA ILE A 194 -1.54 14.12 21.41
C ILE A 194 -0.38 13.82 22.35
N ALA A 195 -0.61 13.81 23.66
CA ALA A 195 0.42 13.46 24.65
C ALA A 195 0.96 12.02 24.43
N GLU A 196 0.09 11.06 24.11
CA GLU A 196 0.50 9.69 23.79
C GLU A 196 1.28 9.62 22.47
N LEU A 197 0.88 10.39 21.45
CA LEU A 197 1.60 10.49 20.19
C LEU A 197 3.01 11.09 20.39
N HIS A 198 3.15 12.10 21.23
CA HIS A 198 4.46 12.62 21.63
C HIS A 198 5.28 11.56 22.39
N ARG A 199 4.67 10.89 23.38
CA ARG A 199 5.35 9.83 24.15
C ARG A 199 5.86 8.70 23.24
N THR A 200 5.05 8.26 22.29
CA THR A 200 5.41 7.19 21.34
C THR A 200 6.50 7.65 20.36
N ARG A 201 6.45 8.91 19.89
CA ARG A 201 7.48 9.48 19.01
C ARG A 201 8.84 9.66 19.71
N HIS A 202 8.84 9.94 21.01
CA HIS A 202 10.05 10.19 21.79
C HIS A 202 10.52 9.00 22.61
N ARG A 203 9.87 7.82 22.49
CA ARG A 203 10.34 6.63 23.19
C ARG A 203 11.68 6.20 22.59
N PRO A 204 12.78 6.19 23.36
CA PRO A 204 14.06 5.70 22.84
C PRO A 204 13.89 4.24 22.42
N PRO A 205 14.54 3.80 21.32
CA PRO A 205 14.56 2.39 20.96
C PRO A 205 15.04 1.60 22.17
N ALA A 206 14.37 0.48 22.47
CA ALA A 206 14.76 -0.35 23.61
C ALA A 206 16.27 -0.62 23.53
N PRO A 207 17.03 -0.36 24.61
CA PRO A 207 18.47 -0.56 24.57
C PRO A 207 18.74 -1.99 24.12
N ALA A 208 19.62 -2.15 23.13
CA ALA A 208 19.97 -3.47 22.64
C ALA A 208 20.34 -4.35 23.84
N PRO A 209 19.80 -5.58 23.95
CA PRO A 209 20.13 -6.45 25.06
C PRO A 209 21.65 -6.57 25.14
N ALA A 210 22.21 -6.25 26.31
CA ALA A 210 23.65 -6.27 26.52
C ALA A 210 24.20 -7.61 26.01
N PRO A 211 25.33 -7.62 25.28
CA PRO A 211 25.93 -8.86 24.83
C PRO A 211 26.07 -9.78 26.04
N ALA A 212 25.50 -10.99 25.94
CA ALA A 212 25.59 -11.97 27.02
C ALA A 212 27.06 -12.07 27.45
N PRO A 213 27.36 -12.01 28.76
CA PRO A 213 28.74 -12.08 29.23
C PRO A 213 29.38 -13.31 28.61
N ALA A 214 30.52 -13.10 27.95
CA ALA A 214 31.27 -14.21 27.36
C ALA A 214 31.49 -15.25 28.48
N PRO A 215 31.28 -16.55 28.21
CA PRO A 215 31.44 -17.56 29.23
C PRO A 215 32.88 -17.52 29.76
N HIS A 216 33.02 -17.00 30.98
CA HIS A 216 34.28 -17.02 31.74
C HIS A 216 34.58 -18.47 32.09
N GLY A 217 35.31 -19.17 31.23
CA GLY A 217 35.63 -20.58 31.47
C GLY A 217 36.45 -21.30 30.39
N ALA A 218 36.80 -20.67 29.27
CA ALA A 218 37.74 -21.27 28.33
C ALA A 218 39.18 -20.88 28.70
N SER A 219 39.80 -21.73 29.53
CA SER A 219 41.23 -21.72 29.78
C SER A 219 41.99 -21.74 28.44
N PRO A 220 43.02 -20.89 28.22
CA PRO A 220 43.77 -20.89 26.96
C PRO A 220 44.50 -22.22 26.81
N ALA A 221 44.16 -22.99 25.77
CA ALA A 221 44.90 -24.16 25.36
C ALA A 221 46.36 -23.76 25.01
N PRO A 222 47.36 -24.58 25.36
CA PRO A 222 48.76 -24.26 25.10
C PRO A 222 49.03 -24.14 23.60
N ALA A 223 49.79 -23.11 23.26
CA ALA A 223 50.21 -22.79 21.90
C ALA A 223 50.87 -24.00 21.21
N SER A 224 50.30 -24.39 20.06
CA SER A 224 51.01 -25.25 19.11
C SER A 224 52.15 -24.45 18.45
N PRO A 225 53.35 -25.04 18.31
CA PRO A 225 54.52 -24.35 17.78
C PRO A 225 54.38 -24.02 16.29
N ALA A 226 54.90 -22.84 15.93
CA ALA A 226 54.90 -22.27 14.59
C ALA A 226 55.70 -23.14 13.58
N PRO A 227 55.25 -23.24 12.31
CA PRO A 227 56.06 -23.81 11.24
C PRO A 227 57.18 -22.85 10.83
N ALA A 228 58.35 -23.45 10.60
CA ALA A 228 59.62 -22.80 10.32
C ALA A 228 59.62 -21.91 9.06
N THR A 229 60.27 -20.76 9.20
CA THR A 229 60.66 -19.82 8.16
C THR A 229 61.68 -20.45 7.19
N PRO A 230 61.48 -20.41 5.85
CA PRO A 230 62.56 -20.68 4.92
C PRO A 230 63.40 -19.40 4.71
N GLY A 231 64.73 -19.56 4.84
CA GLY A 231 65.72 -18.48 4.78
C GLY A 231 65.95 -17.86 3.39
N PRO A 232 66.74 -16.78 3.33
CA PRO A 232 66.90 -15.94 2.15
C PRO A 232 67.90 -16.52 1.15
N ARG A 233 67.54 -16.51 -0.15
CA ARG A 233 68.47 -16.74 -1.26
C ARG A 233 69.10 -15.41 -1.72
N PRO A 234 70.42 -15.38 -2.00
CA PRO A 234 71.13 -14.16 -2.37
C PRO A 234 70.98 -13.81 -3.85
N ALA A 235 71.29 -12.54 -4.11
CA ALA A 235 71.24 -11.82 -5.37
C ALA A 235 72.09 -12.42 -6.49
N GLY A 236 71.60 -12.30 -7.72
CA GLY A 236 72.34 -12.52 -8.95
C GLY A 236 71.82 -11.59 -10.05
N ALA A 237 72.61 -10.56 -10.34
CA ALA A 237 72.43 -9.65 -11.46
C ALA A 237 72.89 -10.30 -12.78
N GLY A 238 72.31 -9.90 -13.91
CA GLY A 238 72.89 -10.11 -15.23
C GLY A 238 71.90 -10.40 -16.37
N ALA A 239 71.42 -9.31 -16.99
CA ALA A 239 71.47 -8.99 -18.43
C ALA A 239 71.08 -10.02 -19.55
N PRO A 240 70.73 -9.55 -20.77
CA PRO A 240 69.63 -10.09 -21.56
C PRO A 240 70.04 -10.72 -22.92
N GLY A 241 69.06 -11.36 -23.57
CA GLY A 241 69.12 -11.86 -24.95
C GLY A 241 68.39 -13.21 -25.04
N THR A 242 67.71 -13.61 -26.09
CA THR A 242 67.43 -13.07 -27.42
C THR A 242 66.27 -13.90 -27.99
N TYR A 243 65.67 -13.41 -29.07
CA TYR A 243 64.63 -14.02 -29.90
C TYR A 243 64.75 -15.53 -30.18
N GLY A 244 63.61 -16.20 -30.36
CA GLY A 244 63.56 -17.54 -30.95
C GLY A 244 62.16 -18.15 -31.01
N THR A 245 61.45 -17.88 -32.10
CA THR A 245 60.25 -18.57 -32.57
C THR A 245 60.51 -20.06 -32.86
N SER A 246 59.46 -20.90 -32.74
CA SER A 246 59.00 -21.87 -33.77
C SER A 246 58.63 -23.27 -33.27
N ALA A 247 57.50 -23.74 -33.83
CA ALA A 247 57.13 -25.11 -34.20
C ALA A 247 56.97 -26.18 -33.09
N ALA A 248 55.77 -26.72 -32.85
CA ALA A 248 54.95 -27.61 -33.69
C ALA A 248 55.41 -29.08 -33.71
N ARG A 249 54.46 -29.96 -33.30
CA ARG A 249 54.29 -31.42 -33.42
C ARG A 249 53.97 -31.98 -32.03
N GLY A 250 52.91 -32.75 -31.80
CA GLY A 250 52.14 -33.60 -32.70
C GLY A 250 52.17 -35.04 -32.15
N VAL A 251 51.10 -35.78 -32.41
CA VAL A 251 50.90 -37.23 -32.15
C VAL A 251 50.46 -37.55 -30.71
N SER A 252 49.24 -38.03 -30.39
CA SER A 252 48.27 -39.00 -30.94
C SER A 252 48.29 -40.35 -30.19
N ALA A 253 47.11 -40.98 -30.19
CA ALA A 253 46.72 -42.33 -29.75
C ALA A 253 46.43 -42.49 -28.24
N ALA A 254 45.22 -42.84 -27.78
CA ALA A 254 44.30 -43.98 -28.06
C ALA A 254 44.16 -44.74 -26.72
N GLN A 255 43.10 -45.45 -26.32
CA GLN A 255 41.79 -45.86 -26.84
C GLN A 255 41.09 -46.61 -25.68
N GLY A 256 39.76 -46.76 -25.75
CA GLY A 256 38.98 -47.74 -24.99
C GLY A 256 37.82 -47.09 -24.21
N ALA A 257 36.64 -46.80 -24.76
CA ALA A 257 35.61 -47.65 -25.41
C ALA A 257 34.79 -48.51 -24.42
N SER A 258 33.53 -48.10 -24.16
CA SER A 258 32.29 -48.92 -24.19
C SER A 258 31.09 -48.01 -23.83
N ALA A 259 30.22 -47.64 -24.79
CA ALA A 259 28.91 -48.25 -25.10
C ALA A 259 27.83 -47.97 -24.02
N ALA A 260 26.57 -47.63 -24.27
CA ALA A 260 25.74 -47.29 -25.44
C ALA A 260 24.41 -46.70 -24.89
N GLN A 261 23.56 -46.17 -25.79
CA GLN A 261 22.22 -45.52 -25.62
C GLN A 261 22.33 -44.00 -25.84
N GLY A 262 21.65 -43.36 -26.78
CA GLY A 262 20.44 -43.65 -27.54
C GLY A 262 19.82 -42.30 -27.85
N THR A 263 20.07 -41.77 -29.05
CA THR A 263 19.76 -40.40 -29.48
C THR A 263 18.32 -40.27 -29.98
N SER A 264 17.60 -39.25 -29.52
CA SER A 264 16.46 -38.64 -30.23
C SER A 264 16.56 -37.12 -30.13
N THR A 265 16.91 -36.49 -31.26
CA THR A 265 16.92 -35.04 -31.50
C THR A 265 15.60 -34.65 -32.15
N PRO A 266 14.96 -33.51 -31.80
CA PRO A 266 13.98 -32.90 -32.67
C PRO A 266 14.51 -31.63 -33.33
N ASP A 267 14.02 -31.47 -34.56
CA ASP A 267 14.32 -30.48 -35.59
C ASP A 267 14.27 -29.01 -35.17
N ARG A 268 15.12 -28.25 -35.85
CA ARG A 268 15.23 -26.80 -35.81
C ARG A 268 14.84 -26.28 -37.21
N PRO A 269 13.82 -25.42 -37.37
CA PRO A 269 13.59 -24.77 -38.65
C PRO A 269 14.20 -23.37 -38.70
N ASP A 270 14.86 -23.14 -39.83
CA ASP A 270 15.44 -21.88 -40.30
C ASP A 270 14.43 -20.73 -40.34
N SER A 271 14.85 -19.55 -39.88
CA SER A 271 14.17 -18.28 -40.18
C SER A 271 15.13 -17.37 -40.95
N ARG A 272 14.93 -17.33 -42.26
CA ARG A 272 15.58 -16.44 -43.22
C ARG A 272 14.93 -15.05 -43.15
N THR A 273 15.78 -14.05 -43.20
CA THR A 273 15.52 -12.61 -43.25
C THR A 273 14.77 -12.19 -44.52
N GLY A 274 13.78 -11.31 -44.37
CA GLY A 274 13.08 -10.65 -45.48
C GLY A 274 12.49 -9.32 -45.02
N HIS A 275 13.22 -8.23 -45.25
CA HIS A 275 12.74 -6.85 -45.09
C HIS A 275 11.84 -6.47 -46.27
N GLY A 276 10.63 -6.01 -45.99
CA GLY A 276 9.72 -5.37 -46.94
C GLY A 276 9.07 -4.12 -46.32
N PRO A 277 8.88 -3.02 -47.08
CA PRO A 277 8.58 -1.71 -46.51
C PRO A 277 7.09 -1.52 -46.16
N VAL A 278 6.86 -0.81 -45.05
CA VAL A 278 5.56 -0.40 -44.53
C VAL A 278 4.94 0.67 -45.44
N ARG A 279 3.80 0.36 -46.06
CA ARG A 279 2.91 1.35 -46.69
C ARG A 279 2.07 2.02 -45.60
N LEU A 280 2.25 3.33 -45.45
CA LEU A 280 1.33 4.22 -44.75
C LEU A 280 0.15 4.51 -45.67
N SER A 281 -1.06 4.19 -45.25
CA SER A 281 -2.29 4.69 -45.88
C SER A 281 -3.08 5.44 -44.83
N GLY A 282 -2.90 6.77 -44.84
CA GLY A 282 -3.83 7.71 -44.24
C GLY A 282 -4.89 8.07 -45.28
N THR A 283 -6.16 7.93 -44.91
CA THR A 283 -7.27 8.53 -45.64
C THR A 283 -8.06 9.39 -44.66
N ASN A 284 -7.79 10.69 -44.71
CA ASN A 284 -8.70 11.73 -44.26
C ASN A 284 -9.76 11.94 -45.34
N GLY A 285 -11.03 11.95 -44.96
CA GLY A 285 -12.14 12.39 -45.79
C GLY A 285 -13.23 12.98 -44.89
N PRO A 286 -13.75 14.18 -45.18
CA PRO A 286 -14.65 14.91 -44.28
C PRO A 286 -16.10 14.49 -44.51
N GLY A 287 -16.85 14.28 -43.43
CA GLY A 287 -18.30 14.08 -43.46
C GLY A 287 -18.97 15.09 -42.52
N GLU A 288 -19.58 16.11 -43.13
CA GLU A 288 -20.45 17.08 -42.46
C GLU A 288 -21.80 16.47 -42.03
N PRO A 289 -22.54 17.12 -41.10
CA PRO A 289 -23.55 16.49 -40.26
C PRO A 289 -24.97 16.58 -40.83
N ALA A 290 -25.72 15.48 -40.75
CA ALA A 290 -27.18 15.48 -40.87
C ALA A 290 -27.83 15.65 -39.49
N GLY A 291 -28.80 16.56 -39.43
CA GLY A 291 -29.45 17.07 -38.22
C GLY A 291 -30.40 16.09 -37.48
N PRO A 292 -31.04 16.60 -36.40
CA PRO A 292 -31.60 15.77 -35.34
C PRO A 292 -33.05 15.36 -35.62
N ALA A 293 -33.34 14.07 -35.44
CA ALA A 293 -34.70 13.55 -35.39
C ALA A 293 -35.23 13.54 -33.95
N HIS A 294 -36.36 14.22 -33.77
CA HIS A 294 -37.25 14.20 -32.62
C HIS A 294 -37.53 12.79 -32.08
N ARG A 295 -37.37 12.57 -30.76
CA ARG A 295 -38.13 11.55 -30.01
C ARG A 295 -38.50 12.01 -28.60
N ALA A 296 -39.81 12.22 -28.46
CA ALA A 296 -40.72 11.92 -27.35
C ALA A 296 -40.17 11.82 -25.90
N ARG A 297 -40.66 12.75 -25.07
CA ARG A 297 -40.77 12.65 -23.60
C ARG A 297 -41.75 11.54 -23.19
N PRO A 298 -41.48 10.77 -22.13
CA PRO A 298 -42.52 10.10 -21.37
C PRO A 298 -42.96 10.95 -20.16
N ALA A 299 -44.24 10.82 -19.84
CA ALA A 299 -45.03 11.60 -18.90
C ALA A 299 -44.69 11.32 -17.42
N GLU A 300 -44.80 12.38 -16.61
CA GLU A 300 -44.89 12.33 -15.14
C GLU A 300 -46.36 12.16 -14.71
N PRO A 301 -46.66 11.35 -13.68
CA PRO A 301 -47.96 11.38 -13.04
C PRO A 301 -47.97 12.36 -11.85
N ALA A 302 -48.96 13.24 -11.90
CA ALA A 302 -49.39 14.16 -10.87
C ALA A 302 -49.76 13.46 -9.56
N TRP A 303 -49.32 14.01 -8.42
CA TRP A 303 -50.04 13.89 -7.14
C TRP A 303 -50.05 15.23 -6.41
N ALA A 304 -51.26 15.57 -5.98
CA ALA A 304 -51.67 16.80 -5.33
C ALA A 304 -51.39 16.77 -3.81
N GLY A 305 -51.38 17.97 -3.20
CA GLY A 305 -51.65 18.15 -1.78
C GLY A 305 -50.67 19.06 -1.04
N GLY A 306 -50.94 20.37 -1.01
CA GLY A 306 -50.50 21.25 0.09
C GLY A 306 -51.26 20.93 1.40
N PRO A 307 -50.93 21.59 2.52
CA PRO A 307 -51.45 22.95 2.67
C PRO A 307 -50.56 23.96 3.45
N GLU A 308 -50.95 25.23 3.26
CA GLU A 308 -50.99 26.33 4.22
C GLU A 308 -49.71 27.04 4.67
N GLN A 309 -49.59 28.26 4.12
CA GLN A 309 -48.83 29.40 4.62
C GLN A 309 -49.85 30.53 4.85
N PRO A 310 -49.87 31.24 5.98
CA PRO A 310 -50.70 32.43 6.14
C PRO A 310 -49.92 33.72 5.84
N ASP A 311 -50.72 34.68 5.37
CA ASP A 311 -50.43 36.01 4.86
C ASP A 311 -49.93 37.05 5.88
N GLY A 312 -49.43 38.16 5.33
CA GLY A 312 -49.37 39.49 5.96
C GLY A 312 -48.16 40.29 5.46
N ALA A 313 -48.32 41.11 4.41
CA ALA A 313 -48.45 42.58 4.47
C ALA A 313 -47.20 43.27 5.08
N ASP A 314 -46.46 44.18 4.42
CA ASP A 314 -46.93 45.43 3.83
C ASP A 314 -45.94 46.02 2.83
N ARG A 315 -46.46 46.94 2.00
CA ARG A 315 -45.80 47.61 0.88
C ARG A 315 -45.75 49.12 1.16
N ALA A 316 -44.56 49.73 1.25
CA ALA A 316 -44.25 51.16 1.10
C ALA A 316 -42.70 51.28 1.25
N ASP A 317 -41.93 52.15 0.64
CA ASP A 317 -42.17 53.30 -0.22
C ASP A 317 -40.86 53.60 -0.99
N ARG A 318 -40.96 54.35 -2.09
CA ARG A 318 -39.80 54.92 -2.81
C ARG A 318 -39.19 56.09 -2.02
N ALA A 319 -37.86 56.22 -2.08
CA ALA A 319 -37.13 57.40 -2.61
C ALA A 319 -35.86 57.77 -1.81
N ASP A 320 -34.85 58.11 -2.60
CA ASP A 320 -33.83 59.15 -2.42
C ASP A 320 -32.59 58.99 -1.52
N LYS A 321 -31.52 59.52 -2.13
CA LYS A 321 -30.36 60.24 -1.58
C LYS A 321 -29.23 59.49 -0.89
N ALA A 322 -28.13 59.39 -1.67
CA ALA A 322 -26.82 59.97 -1.38
C ALA A 322 -26.40 60.16 0.09
N ALA A 323 -25.35 59.43 0.50
CA ALA A 323 -24.27 59.97 1.32
C ALA A 323 -23.10 58.96 1.38
N SER A 324 -21.97 59.34 0.80
CA SER A 324 -20.66 58.79 1.18
C SER A 324 -20.36 59.09 2.66
N PRO A 325 -19.49 58.28 3.29
CA PRO A 325 -18.59 58.82 4.30
C PRO A 325 -17.10 58.50 4.01
N PRO A 326 -16.18 59.20 4.71
CA PRO A 326 -14.80 59.49 4.29
C PRO A 326 -13.86 58.33 4.65
N GLY A 327 -12.70 58.16 4.01
CA GLY A 327 -11.65 59.14 3.83
C GLY A 327 -10.75 59.16 5.07
N VAL A 328 -9.73 58.30 5.11
CA VAL A 328 -8.57 58.46 5.99
C VAL A 328 -7.30 58.31 5.16
N ALA A 329 -6.54 59.39 5.17
CA ALA A 329 -5.26 59.56 4.52
C ALA A 329 -4.11 59.01 5.37
N SER A 330 -3.06 58.52 4.71
CA SER A 330 -1.63 58.76 5.01
C SER A 330 -0.83 58.02 3.94
N ALA A 331 -0.34 58.68 2.88
CA ALA A 331 0.86 59.53 2.84
C ALA A 331 2.16 58.72 3.00
N GLN A 332 2.76 58.37 1.86
CA GLN A 332 4.22 58.43 1.65
C GLN A 332 4.51 58.52 0.14
N GLY A 333 4.83 59.74 -0.31
CA GLY A 333 5.74 59.95 -1.46
C GLY A 333 7.15 59.50 -1.04
N VAL A 334 8.10 59.26 -1.92
CA VAL A 334 8.55 60.16 -2.99
C VAL A 334 9.35 59.35 -4.03
N ALA A 335 9.10 59.66 -5.31
CA ALA A 335 10.04 59.90 -6.42
C ALA A 335 11.19 58.91 -6.73
N SER A 336 11.67 58.72 -7.96
CA SER A 336 11.31 59.02 -9.36
C SER A 336 12.56 58.66 -10.17
N ALA A 337 12.40 58.05 -11.35
CA ALA A 337 13.21 58.21 -12.59
C ALA A 337 13.04 56.95 -13.45
N GLN A 338 12.25 56.99 -14.54
CA GLN A 338 12.69 57.33 -15.91
C GLN A 338 13.91 56.49 -16.31
N GLY A 339 13.79 55.48 -17.17
CA GLY A 339 13.41 55.54 -18.59
C GLY A 339 14.56 54.84 -19.33
N VAL A 340 14.32 53.87 -20.21
CA VAL A 340 14.49 54.02 -21.66
C VAL A 340 14.25 52.61 -22.25
N ALA A 341 13.35 52.52 -23.23
CA ALA A 341 13.23 51.40 -24.15
C ALA A 341 14.13 51.65 -25.38
N PRO A 342 14.65 50.59 -26.01
CA PRO A 342 14.43 50.45 -27.46
C PRO A 342 14.13 48.98 -27.85
N ALA A 343 13.11 48.74 -28.67
CA ALA A 343 13.13 48.68 -30.13
C ALA A 343 13.52 47.30 -30.67
N ALA A 344 12.52 46.65 -31.27
CA ALA A 344 12.67 45.50 -32.16
C ALA A 344 13.34 45.91 -33.49
N PRO A 345 14.07 45.00 -34.15
CA PRO A 345 14.30 45.10 -35.58
C PRO A 345 13.53 44.02 -36.35
N SER A 346 12.99 44.50 -37.46
CA SER A 346 12.25 43.80 -38.50
C SER A 346 13.14 42.88 -39.34
N ASP A 347 12.50 41.84 -39.89
CA ASP A 347 12.94 41.08 -41.07
C ASP A 347 13.22 41.98 -42.28
N PRO A 348 14.14 41.56 -43.16
CA PRO A 348 13.92 41.72 -44.58
C PRO A 348 14.00 40.41 -45.36
N ALA A 349 13.11 40.38 -46.36
CA ALA A 349 12.98 39.44 -47.45
C ALA A 349 14.30 38.95 -48.07
N ASN A 350 14.29 37.70 -48.54
CA ASN A 350 15.04 37.34 -49.73
C ASN A 350 14.18 36.48 -50.67
N SER A 351 14.08 36.93 -51.91
CA SER A 351 13.38 36.31 -53.03
C SER A 351 14.37 35.63 -53.98
N ALA A 352 13.84 34.67 -54.73
CA ALA A 352 14.27 34.19 -56.05
C ALA A 352 15.51 33.27 -56.14
N ASN A 353 15.25 31.99 -56.48
CA ASN A 353 15.56 31.42 -57.81
C ASN A 353 14.99 29.99 -57.94
N SER A 354 14.19 29.72 -59.00
CA SER A 354 14.53 28.86 -60.16
C SER A 354 14.56 27.34 -59.84
N THR A 355 14.01 26.38 -60.59
CA THR A 355 13.48 26.29 -61.96
C THR A 355 12.66 24.98 -62.04
N ALA A 356 11.61 24.92 -62.87
CA ALA A 356 10.94 23.67 -63.27
C ALA A 356 11.88 22.75 -64.09
N PRO A 357 11.57 21.45 -64.27
CA PRO A 357 10.84 21.12 -65.52
C PRO A 357 9.83 19.94 -65.44
N ALA A 358 8.85 20.06 -66.34
CA ALA A 358 8.15 19.06 -67.16
C ALA A 358 7.98 17.60 -66.68
N GLY A 359 6.72 17.14 -66.76
CA GLY A 359 6.30 15.73 -66.63
C GLY A 359 6.83 14.81 -67.75
N PRO A 360 6.37 13.55 -67.83
CA PRO A 360 5.16 13.34 -68.63
C PRO A 360 4.26 12.13 -68.26
N THR A 361 3.01 12.23 -68.73
CA THR A 361 2.06 11.19 -69.20
C THR A 361 1.88 9.86 -68.46
N ALA A 362 0.63 9.66 -68.03
CA ALA A 362 -0.02 8.38 -67.76
C ALA A 362 -0.17 7.50 -69.01
N PRO A 363 -0.27 6.17 -68.83
CA PRO A 363 -1.04 5.34 -69.75
C PRO A 363 -2.20 4.60 -69.09
N ALA A 364 -3.31 4.69 -69.80
CA ALA A 364 -4.51 3.86 -69.90
C ALA A 364 -4.54 2.48 -69.21
N ALA A 365 -5.72 2.22 -68.64
CA ALA A 365 -6.23 0.91 -68.24
C ALA A 365 -6.36 -0.07 -69.42
N PRO A 366 -6.33 -1.39 -69.12
CA PRO A 366 -7.11 -2.34 -69.90
C PRO A 366 -8.13 -3.11 -69.04
N SER A 367 -9.24 -3.37 -69.72
CA SER A 367 -10.47 -4.02 -69.30
C SER A 367 -10.31 -5.46 -68.78
N ALA A 368 -11.25 -5.85 -67.93
CA ALA A 368 -11.48 -7.19 -67.41
C ALA A 368 -11.93 -8.20 -68.48
N PRO A 369 -11.66 -9.50 -68.26
CA PRO A 369 -12.51 -10.60 -68.70
C PRO A 369 -13.24 -11.29 -67.52
N PRO A 370 -14.35 -12.01 -67.79
CA PRO A 370 -15.32 -12.45 -66.79
C PRO A 370 -15.07 -13.87 -66.24
N ASP A 371 -15.80 -14.17 -65.15
CA ASP A 371 -16.19 -15.48 -64.64
C ASP A 371 -15.11 -16.54 -64.35
N SER A 372 -14.78 -16.66 -63.07
CA SER A 372 -14.43 -17.94 -62.45
C SER A 372 -14.89 -17.93 -60.99
N ALA A 373 -15.83 -18.82 -60.67
CA ALA A 373 -16.37 -19.02 -59.35
C ALA A 373 -15.24 -19.35 -58.34
N PRO A 374 -15.21 -18.73 -57.14
CA PRO A 374 -14.20 -19.06 -56.14
C PRO A 374 -14.50 -20.42 -55.50
N PRO A 375 -13.49 -21.31 -55.35
CA PRO A 375 -13.62 -22.49 -54.52
C PRO A 375 -13.82 -22.10 -53.06
N ALA A 376 -14.64 -22.87 -52.35
CA ALA A 376 -15.00 -22.67 -50.95
C ALA A 376 -13.76 -22.37 -50.09
N SER A 377 -13.77 -21.21 -49.44
CA SER A 377 -12.77 -20.84 -48.44
C SER A 377 -12.70 -21.93 -47.36
N PRO A 378 -11.50 -22.42 -46.99
CA PRO A 378 -11.37 -23.25 -45.81
C PRO A 378 -11.84 -22.46 -44.58
N PRO A 379 -12.35 -23.15 -43.53
CA PRO A 379 -12.81 -22.50 -42.33
C PRO A 379 -11.69 -21.61 -41.77
N VAL A 380 -11.98 -20.32 -41.66
CA VAL A 380 -11.11 -19.35 -41.00
C VAL A 380 -11.05 -19.77 -39.53
N ASP A 381 -9.99 -20.47 -39.15
CA ASP A 381 -9.58 -20.60 -37.77
C ASP A 381 -9.45 -19.19 -37.20
N GLY A 382 -10.36 -18.87 -36.28
CA GLY A 382 -10.55 -17.53 -35.77
C GLY A 382 -9.26 -17.00 -35.16
N ASP A 383 -8.79 -15.87 -35.69
CA ASP A 383 -7.68 -15.06 -35.18
C ASP A 383 -7.76 -14.93 -33.64
N PRO A 384 -6.94 -15.67 -32.88
CA PRO A 384 -6.96 -15.61 -31.41
C PRO A 384 -6.37 -14.29 -30.88
N GLY A 385 -5.89 -13.39 -31.75
CA GLY A 385 -5.18 -12.18 -31.38
C GLY A 385 -6.04 -10.94 -31.16
N ARG A 386 -7.27 -10.86 -31.66
CA ARG A 386 -7.94 -9.56 -31.86
C ARG A 386 -9.12 -9.20 -30.95
N ARG A 387 -9.51 -10.06 -30.02
CA ARG A 387 -10.47 -9.68 -28.98
C ARG A 387 -9.81 -9.82 -27.61
N ALA A 388 -9.02 -8.82 -27.24
CA ALA A 388 -8.83 -8.53 -25.81
C ALA A 388 -10.23 -8.31 -25.23
N GLY A 389 -10.78 -9.36 -24.60
CA GLY A 389 -12.15 -9.36 -24.13
C GLY A 389 -12.38 -8.13 -23.25
N ALA A 390 -13.27 -7.26 -23.67
CA ALA A 390 -13.67 -6.13 -22.85
C ALA A 390 -14.06 -6.67 -21.47
N PRO A 391 -13.64 -6.01 -20.38
CA PRO A 391 -13.94 -6.48 -19.03
C PRO A 391 -15.45 -6.69 -18.91
N HIS A 392 -15.87 -7.78 -18.26
CA HIS A 392 -17.29 -8.07 -18.11
C HIS A 392 -18.01 -6.87 -17.48
N LYS A 393 -19.25 -6.59 -17.88
CA LYS A 393 -20.02 -5.48 -17.30
C LYS A 393 -20.21 -5.60 -15.77
N SER A 394 -20.07 -6.80 -15.21
CA SER A 394 -20.17 -7.09 -13.78
C SER A 394 -18.78 -7.25 -13.14
N PRO A 395 -18.47 -6.49 -12.05
CA PRO A 395 -17.25 -6.70 -11.26
C PRO A 395 -17.09 -8.12 -10.73
N LEU A 396 -18.21 -8.77 -10.36
CA LEU A 396 -18.21 -10.15 -9.86
C LEU A 396 -17.83 -11.14 -10.96
N ALA A 397 -18.38 -10.98 -12.16
CA ALA A 397 -18.03 -11.85 -13.28
C ALA A 397 -16.53 -11.75 -13.62
N THR A 398 -15.96 -10.55 -13.55
CA THR A 398 -14.53 -10.34 -13.77
C THR A 398 -13.66 -10.92 -12.65
N ALA A 399 -14.04 -10.75 -11.38
CA ALA A 399 -13.32 -11.37 -10.26
C ALA A 399 -13.33 -12.91 -10.37
N LEU A 400 -14.49 -13.50 -10.70
CA LEU A 400 -14.61 -14.93 -10.94
C LEU A 400 -13.78 -15.38 -12.15
N SER A 401 -13.79 -14.62 -13.26
CA SER A 401 -12.99 -14.94 -14.45
C SER A 401 -11.50 -14.92 -14.18
N LEU A 402 -11.02 -13.97 -13.36
CA LEU A 402 -9.63 -13.91 -12.91
C LEU A 402 -9.25 -15.16 -12.10
N ALA A 403 -10.07 -15.50 -11.10
CA ALA A 403 -9.84 -16.67 -10.26
C ALA A 403 -9.88 -17.97 -11.08
N GLU A 404 -10.87 -18.12 -11.95
CA GLU A 404 -11.06 -19.28 -12.81
C GLU A 404 -9.92 -19.45 -13.84
N ALA A 405 -9.42 -18.35 -14.41
CA ALA A 405 -8.24 -18.40 -15.27
C ALA A 405 -7.01 -18.88 -14.50
N ARG A 406 -6.78 -18.38 -13.27
CA ARG A 406 -5.66 -18.81 -12.43
C ARG A 406 -5.76 -20.27 -12.00
N GLU A 407 -6.92 -20.71 -11.55
CA GLU A 407 -7.18 -22.10 -11.12
C GLU A 407 -6.96 -23.12 -12.23
N ARG A 408 -7.18 -22.72 -13.49
CA ARG A 408 -6.88 -23.56 -14.67
C ARG A 408 -5.43 -23.44 -15.17
N GLY A 409 -4.56 -22.75 -14.43
CA GLY A 409 -3.18 -22.50 -14.86
C GLY A 409 -3.05 -21.54 -16.04
N ARG A 410 -4.13 -20.85 -16.44
CA ARG A 410 -4.16 -19.90 -17.57
C ARG A 410 -3.70 -18.51 -17.11
N GLY A 411 -2.45 -18.42 -16.64
CA GLY A 411 -1.87 -17.20 -16.07
C GLY A 411 -1.91 -15.99 -17.03
N ASP A 412 -1.70 -16.23 -18.33
CA ASP A 412 -1.74 -15.17 -19.35
C ASP A 412 -3.15 -14.61 -19.54
N GLU A 413 -4.17 -15.45 -19.44
CA GLU A 413 -5.56 -15.01 -19.51
C GLU A 413 -5.93 -14.16 -18.29
N ALA A 414 -5.56 -14.60 -17.08
CA ALA A 414 -5.74 -13.80 -15.87
C ALA A 414 -5.02 -12.45 -15.98
N ARG A 415 -3.79 -12.42 -16.52
CA ARG A 415 -3.05 -11.19 -16.76
C ARG A 415 -3.75 -10.28 -17.78
N ARG A 416 -4.26 -10.82 -18.89
CA ARG A 416 -5.03 -10.05 -19.88
C ARG A 416 -6.28 -9.42 -19.28
N VAL A 417 -7.04 -10.17 -18.47
CA VAL A 417 -8.22 -9.65 -17.77
C VAL A 417 -7.82 -8.55 -16.79
N ALA A 418 -6.77 -8.76 -15.99
CA ALA A 418 -6.29 -7.75 -15.05
C ALA A 418 -5.83 -6.46 -15.75
N LEU A 419 -5.14 -6.58 -16.89
CA LEU A 419 -4.74 -5.44 -17.73
C LEU A 419 -5.95 -4.67 -18.27
N ALA A 420 -6.98 -5.37 -18.76
CA ALA A 420 -8.23 -4.77 -19.23
C ALA A 420 -8.96 -4.01 -18.09
N VAL A 421 -8.98 -4.59 -16.89
CA VAL A 421 -9.52 -3.92 -15.69
C VAL A 421 -8.72 -2.67 -15.34
N GLY A 422 -7.39 -2.78 -15.30
CA GLY A 422 -6.50 -1.69 -14.91
C GLY A 422 -6.59 -0.48 -15.86
N ARG A 423 -6.66 -0.76 -17.17
CA ARG A 423 -6.61 0.25 -18.23
C ARG A 423 -7.93 0.96 -18.48
N ASP A 424 -9.01 0.20 -18.68
CA ASP A 424 -10.24 0.72 -19.30
C ASP A 424 -11.44 0.80 -18.34
N SER A 425 -11.33 0.24 -17.12
CA SER A 425 -12.48 0.20 -16.19
C SER A 425 -12.66 1.47 -15.37
N THR A 426 -13.92 1.78 -15.04
CA THR A 426 -14.24 2.93 -14.18
C THR A 426 -13.63 2.77 -12.77
N PRO A 427 -13.32 3.87 -12.07
CA PRO A 427 -12.70 3.80 -10.74
C PRO A 427 -13.49 2.95 -9.73
N GLY A 428 -14.81 3.13 -9.68
CA GLY A 428 -15.68 2.32 -8.82
C GLY A 428 -15.77 0.85 -9.24
N TYR A 429 -15.59 0.55 -10.53
CA TYR A 429 -15.52 -0.84 -10.99
C TYR A 429 -14.25 -1.52 -10.48
N VAL A 430 -13.08 -0.87 -10.63
CA VAL A 430 -11.81 -1.39 -10.13
C VAL A 430 -11.85 -1.61 -8.62
N GLN A 431 -12.37 -0.63 -7.88
CA GLN A 431 -12.52 -0.74 -6.42
C GLN A 431 -13.38 -1.97 -6.03
N ARG A 432 -14.48 -2.23 -6.74
CA ARG A 432 -15.34 -3.39 -6.48
C ARG A 432 -14.68 -4.73 -6.84
N VAL A 433 -13.98 -4.81 -7.97
CA VAL A 433 -13.23 -6.03 -8.34
C VAL A 433 -12.20 -6.37 -7.26
N LEU A 434 -11.41 -5.37 -6.85
CA LEU A 434 -10.42 -5.55 -5.78
C LEU A 434 -11.06 -5.87 -4.43
N ALA A 435 -12.31 -5.45 -4.17
CA ALA A 435 -13.02 -5.78 -2.93
C ALA A 435 -13.45 -7.23 -2.91
N LEU A 436 -13.91 -7.74 -4.05
CA LEU A 436 -14.32 -9.13 -4.20
C LEU A 436 -13.12 -10.08 -4.10
N LEU A 437 -12.01 -9.75 -4.76
CA LEU A 437 -10.78 -10.55 -4.68
C LEU A 437 -10.23 -10.61 -3.25
N ASP A 438 -10.24 -9.49 -2.52
CA ASP A 438 -9.80 -9.44 -1.12
C ASP A 438 -10.76 -10.25 -0.20
N ALA A 439 -12.07 -10.09 -0.38
CA ALA A 439 -13.09 -10.84 0.38
C ALA A 439 -13.02 -12.36 0.14
N ASP A 440 -12.65 -12.77 -1.07
CA ASP A 440 -12.45 -14.18 -1.44
C ASP A 440 -11.06 -14.73 -1.05
N GLY A 441 -10.21 -13.92 -0.42
CA GLY A 441 -8.87 -14.33 0.02
C GLY A 441 -7.93 -14.63 -1.15
N ARG A 442 -8.01 -13.84 -2.22
CA ARG A 442 -7.24 -13.99 -3.48
C ARG A 442 -6.19 -12.86 -3.61
N PRO A 443 -5.13 -12.86 -2.77
CA PRO A 443 -4.15 -11.77 -2.75
C PRO A 443 -3.32 -11.68 -4.03
N GLU A 444 -3.04 -12.81 -4.71
CA GLU A 444 -2.26 -12.81 -5.95
C GLU A 444 -3.00 -12.09 -7.09
N GLU A 445 -4.28 -12.40 -7.28
CA GLU A 445 -5.13 -11.75 -8.27
C GLU A 445 -5.39 -10.29 -7.92
N PHE A 446 -5.53 -9.98 -6.62
CA PHE A 446 -5.60 -8.61 -6.14
C PHE A 446 -4.35 -7.81 -6.55
N ASP A 447 -3.16 -8.35 -6.27
CA ASP A 447 -1.88 -7.70 -6.60
C ASP A 447 -1.67 -7.60 -8.11
N LEU A 448 -2.16 -8.58 -8.88
CA LEU A 448 -2.13 -8.56 -10.34
C LEU A 448 -2.98 -7.41 -10.90
N VAL A 449 -4.22 -7.24 -10.41
CA VAL A 449 -5.10 -6.14 -10.82
C VAL A 449 -4.54 -4.78 -10.35
N LEU A 450 -4.06 -4.70 -9.12
CA LEU A 450 -3.45 -3.47 -8.60
C LEU A 450 -2.22 -3.07 -9.42
N SER A 451 -1.36 -4.04 -9.75
CA SER A 451 -0.19 -3.82 -10.62
C SER A 451 -0.59 -3.35 -12.01
N ALA A 452 -1.65 -3.91 -12.59
CA ALA A 452 -2.19 -3.47 -13.87
C ALA A 452 -2.72 -2.02 -13.80
N VAL A 453 -3.43 -1.65 -12.74
CA VAL A 453 -3.88 -0.26 -12.50
C VAL A 453 -2.69 0.70 -12.43
N VAL A 454 -1.63 0.33 -11.71
CA VAL A 454 -0.42 1.15 -11.55
C VAL A 454 0.29 1.38 -12.88
N ARG A 455 0.42 0.33 -13.70
CA ARG A 455 1.18 0.38 -14.96
C ARG A 455 0.38 1.04 -16.09
N GLU A 456 -0.85 0.58 -16.31
CA GLU A 456 -1.60 0.89 -17.54
C GLU A 456 -2.54 2.07 -17.39
N ARG A 457 -3.03 2.37 -16.17
CA ARG A 457 -4.11 3.35 -16.02
C ARG A 457 -3.63 4.77 -16.36
N PRO A 458 -4.33 5.52 -17.21
CA PRO A 458 -3.99 6.91 -17.50
C PRO A 458 -3.86 7.76 -16.22
N ALA A 459 -2.84 8.61 -16.15
CA ALA A 459 -2.52 9.38 -14.95
C ALA A 459 -3.71 10.20 -14.42
N ARG A 460 -4.45 10.85 -15.32
CA ARG A 460 -5.68 11.62 -15.01
C ARG A 460 -6.79 10.83 -14.32
N LEU A 461 -6.78 9.50 -14.41
CA LEU A 461 -7.81 8.64 -13.80
C LEU A 461 -7.38 8.04 -12.45
N VAL A 462 -6.12 8.20 -12.04
CA VAL A 462 -5.62 7.70 -10.76
C VAL A 462 -6.26 8.42 -9.56
N PRO A 463 -6.40 9.77 -9.54
CA PRO A 463 -7.06 10.47 -8.44
C PRO A 463 -8.46 9.93 -8.13
N ALA A 464 -9.23 9.61 -9.16
CA ALA A 464 -10.57 9.07 -9.02
C ALA A 464 -10.59 7.64 -8.41
N VAL A 465 -9.57 6.82 -8.67
CA VAL A 465 -9.42 5.50 -8.02
C VAL A 465 -9.13 5.65 -6.54
N LEU A 466 -8.20 6.55 -6.17
CA LEU A 466 -7.90 6.85 -4.78
C LEU A 466 -9.14 7.40 -4.04
N THR A 467 -9.90 8.29 -4.67
CA THR A 467 -11.19 8.76 -4.14
C THR A 467 -12.18 7.62 -3.96
N ALA A 468 -12.26 6.69 -4.90
CA ALA A 468 -13.16 5.54 -4.79
C ALA A 468 -12.78 4.63 -3.62
N PHE A 469 -11.49 4.42 -3.34
CA PHE A 469 -11.05 3.69 -2.14
C PHE A 469 -11.38 4.42 -0.84
N GLY A 470 -11.12 5.73 -0.76
CA GLY A 470 -11.44 6.52 0.42
C GLY A 470 -12.95 6.52 0.74
N LYS A 471 -13.80 6.70 -0.29
CA LYS A 471 -15.27 6.62 -0.13
C LYS A 471 -15.76 5.25 0.34
N ALA A 472 -15.02 4.20 0.03
CA ALA A 472 -15.32 2.84 0.46
C ALA A 472 -14.67 2.46 1.80
N HIS A 473 -14.01 3.41 2.49
CA HIS A 473 -13.24 3.16 3.72
C HIS A 473 -12.16 2.08 3.56
N ARG A 474 -11.53 2.02 2.37
CA ARG A 474 -10.45 1.08 2.04
C ARG A 474 -9.10 1.76 2.04
N ASP A 475 -8.76 2.38 3.16
CA ASP A 475 -7.53 3.19 3.29
C ASP A 475 -6.25 2.37 3.13
N LEU A 476 -6.30 1.08 3.51
CA LEU A 476 -5.20 0.15 3.29
C LEU A 476 -4.90 -0.06 1.80
N ASP A 477 -5.94 -0.21 0.98
CA ASP A 477 -5.78 -0.43 -0.46
C ASP A 477 -5.38 0.84 -1.20
N ALA A 478 -5.86 2.00 -0.74
CA ALA A 478 -5.35 3.29 -1.20
C ALA A 478 -3.85 3.43 -0.90
N THR A 479 -3.42 3.02 0.29
CA THR A 479 -1.99 3.02 0.68
C THR A 479 -1.18 2.05 -0.19
N ARG A 480 -1.66 0.82 -0.41
CA ARG A 480 -1.03 -0.14 -1.33
C ARG A 480 -0.90 0.44 -2.74
N LEU A 481 -1.93 1.11 -3.26
CA LEU A 481 -1.89 1.76 -4.57
C LEU A 481 -0.82 2.88 -4.61
N ARG A 482 -0.76 3.76 -3.61
CA ARG A 482 0.24 4.84 -3.54
C ARG A 482 1.67 4.28 -3.53
N THR A 483 1.92 3.27 -2.69
CA THR A 483 3.22 2.60 -2.60
C THR A 483 3.61 1.93 -3.92
N ALA A 484 2.66 1.24 -4.57
CA ALA A 484 2.92 0.60 -5.85
C ALA A 484 3.18 1.62 -6.98
N LEU A 485 2.44 2.75 -7.01
CA LEU A 485 2.71 3.86 -7.93
C LEU A 485 4.12 4.41 -7.76
N ALA A 486 4.53 4.65 -6.51
CA ALA A 486 5.84 5.19 -6.18
C ALA A 486 7.00 4.26 -6.61
N ARG A 487 6.84 2.95 -6.44
CA ARG A 487 7.86 1.94 -6.71
C ARG A 487 7.98 1.57 -8.19
N VAL A 488 6.86 1.33 -8.87
CA VAL A 488 6.85 0.65 -10.17
C VAL A 488 6.78 1.63 -11.34
N ARG A 489 6.23 2.83 -11.13
CA ARG A 489 5.88 3.70 -12.25
C ARG A 489 7.10 4.47 -12.79
N PRO A 490 7.34 4.50 -14.11
CA PRO A 490 8.40 5.32 -14.70
C PRO A 490 8.28 6.79 -14.29
N ALA A 491 9.42 7.49 -14.18
CA ALA A 491 9.49 8.87 -13.67
C ALA A 491 8.50 9.84 -14.33
N GLU A 492 8.45 9.85 -15.67
CA GLU A 492 7.55 10.72 -16.45
C GLU A 492 6.08 10.44 -16.17
N ARG A 493 5.71 9.16 -16.10
CA ARG A 493 4.34 8.72 -15.83
C ARG A 493 3.94 8.98 -14.38
N LEU A 494 4.88 8.86 -13.44
CA LEU A 494 4.66 9.21 -12.04
C LEU A 494 4.42 10.72 -11.90
N LEU A 495 5.21 11.56 -12.58
CA LEU A 495 5.00 13.01 -12.53
C LEU A 495 3.65 13.43 -13.12
N ALA A 496 3.19 12.77 -14.19
CA ALA A 496 1.85 12.99 -14.71
C ALA A 496 0.75 12.65 -13.68
N VAL A 497 0.96 11.63 -12.85
CA VAL A 497 0.04 11.28 -11.74
C VAL A 497 0.06 12.35 -10.65
N LEU A 498 1.25 12.80 -10.24
CA LEU A 498 1.39 13.87 -9.23
C LEU A 498 0.73 15.17 -9.69
N ALA A 499 0.91 15.54 -10.96
CA ALA A 499 0.25 16.69 -11.56
C ALA A 499 -1.29 16.55 -11.54
N ALA A 500 -1.80 15.37 -11.91
CA ALA A 500 -3.24 15.09 -11.86
C ALA A 500 -3.80 15.15 -10.42
N LEU A 501 -3.07 14.63 -9.43
CA LEU A 501 -3.48 14.70 -8.03
C LEU A 501 -3.56 16.15 -7.54
N ARG A 502 -2.60 17.00 -7.92
CA ARG A 502 -2.62 18.42 -7.56
C ARG A 502 -3.74 19.19 -8.24
N ALA A 503 -4.02 18.89 -9.50
CA ALA A 503 -5.15 19.49 -10.21
C ALA A 503 -6.49 19.18 -9.50
N ASP A 504 -6.60 17.99 -8.91
CA ASP A 504 -7.76 17.57 -8.11
C ASP A 504 -7.65 17.96 -6.62
N MET A 505 -6.75 18.88 -6.25
CA MET A 505 -6.51 19.36 -4.88
C MET A 505 -6.12 18.27 -3.86
N LYS A 506 -5.60 17.14 -4.32
CA LYS A 506 -5.13 16.00 -3.49
C LYS A 506 -3.65 16.08 -3.17
N HIS A 507 -3.24 17.21 -2.57
CA HIS A 507 -1.83 17.45 -2.22
C HIS A 507 -1.26 16.38 -1.28
N THR A 508 -2.07 15.90 -0.32
CA THR A 508 -1.68 14.83 0.62
C THR A 508 -1.35 13.53 -0.10
N ASP A 509 -2.16 13.11 -1.09
CA ASP A 509 -1.89 11.90 -1.85
C ASP A 509 -0.59 12.03 -2.67
N ALA A 510 -0.33 13.20 -3.26
CA ALA A 510 0.89 13.48 -4.00
C ALA A 510 2.13 13.42 -3.09
N TYR A 511 2.05 14.02 -1.90
CA TYR A 511 3.09 13.96 -0.88
C TYR A 511 3.38 12.53 -0.43
N LEU A 512 2.33 11.75 -0.13
CA LEU A 512 2.48 10.34 0.28
C LEU A 512 3.14 9.46 -0.79
N ILE A 513 2.84 9.72 -2.07
CA ILE A 513 3.49 9.02 -3.19
C ILE A 513 4.97 9.40 -3.30
N LEU A 514 5.32 10.69 -3.17
CA LEU A 514 6.72 11.13 -3.18
C LEU A 514 7.49 10.57 -1.98
N SER A 515 6.87 10.54 -0.80
CA SER A 515 7.42 9.93 0.40
C SER A 515 7.70 8.45 0.21
N ALA A 516 6.75 7.70 -0.35
CA ALA A 516 6.96 6.28 -0.67
C ALA A 516 8.06 6.10 -1.74
N ALA A 517 8.19 7.03 -2.69
CA ALA A 517 9.22 6.96 -3.73
C ALA A 517 10.61 7.18 -3.13
N GLY A 518 10.76 8.18 -2.26
CA GLY A 518 12.00 8.47 -1.54
C GLY A 518 12.47 7.27 -0.72
N ARG A 519 11.53 6.60 -0.04
CA ARG A 519 11.78 5.39 0.76
C ARG A 519 12.13 4.15 -0.07
N MET A 520 11.27 3.78 -1.01
CA MET A 520 11.20 2.40 -1.51
C MET A 520 11.69 2.21 -2.94
N ARG A 521 11.86 3.30 -3.71
CA ARG A 521 12.27 3.19 -5.10
C ARG A 521 13.73 2.74 -5.19
N PRO A 522 14.13 1.89 -6.16
CA PRO A 522 15.54 1.53 -6.31
C PRO A 522 16.43 2.76 -6.49
N VAL A 523 17.64 2.75 -5.92
CA VAL A 523 18.56 3.90 -5.97
C VAL A 523 18.88 4.35 -7.39
N ALA A 524 18.92 3.42 -8.35
CA ALA A 524 19.16 3.69 -9.76
C ALA A 524 18.00 4.45 -10.45
N ASP A 525 16.78 4.36 -9.92
CA ASP A 525 15.59 4.96 -10.52
C ASP A 525 15.25 6.35 -9.96
N ILE A 526 15.94 6.79 -8.90
CA ILE A 526 15.76 8.13 -8.31
C ILE A 526 16.33 9.25 -9.19
N PRO A 527 17.55 9.18 -9.77
CA PRO A 527 18.08 10.25 -10.61
C PRO A 527 17.21 10.62 -11.82
N PRO A 528 16.65 9.66 -12.59
CA PRO A 528 15.70 9.99 -13.65
C PRO A 528 14.46 10.74 -13.13
N LEU A 529 13.98 10.40 -11.93
CA LEU A 529 12.87 11.11 -11.29
C LEU A 529 13.23 12.54 -10.90
N VAL A 530 14.40 12.76 -10.28
CA VAL A 530 14.91 14.10 -9.93
C VAL A 530 15.07 14.96 -11.19
N LYS A 531 15.66 14.41 -12.25
CA LYS A 531 15.85 15.11 -13.53
C LYS A 531 14.52 15.58 -14.12
N VAL A 532 13.51 14.70 -14.11
CA VAL A 532 12.15 15.01 -14.62
C VAL A 532 11.44 16.05 -13.73
N LEU A 533 11.61 15.99 -12.41
CA LEU A 533 11.07 17.01 -11.49
C LEU A 533 11.73 18.38 -11.69
N ARG A 534 13.05 18.42 -11.88
CA ARG A 534 13.79 19.67 -12.16
C ARG A 534 13.35 20.27 -13.51
N ALA A 535 13.25 19.45 -14.55
CA ALA A 535 12.81 19.90 -15.88
C ALA A 535 11.36 20.43 -15.90
N LYS A 536 10.57 20.16 -14.86
CA LYS A 536 9.21 20.68 -14.66
C LYS A 536 9.14 21.73 -13.56
N GLU A 537 10.29 22.25 -13.12
CA GLU A 537 10.42 23.32 -12.13
C GLU A 537 9.68 22.99 -10.82
N ARG A 538 9.89 21.78 -10.31
CA ARG A 538 9.30 21.31 -9.04
C ARG A 538 10.36 21.13 -7.94
N PRO A 539 11.02 22.20 -7.45
CA PRO A 539 12.07 22.08 -6.44
C PRO A 539 11.55 21.52 -5.11
N ASP A 540 10.33 21.87 -4.70
CA ASP A 540 9.73 21.38 -3.44
C ASP A 540 9.58 19.86 -3.43
N ASP A 541 9.24 19.27 -4.58
CA ASP A 541 9.08 17.82 -4.73
C ASP A 541 10.42 17.09 -4.64
N ILE A 542 11.48 17.72 -5.13
CA ILE A 542 12.85 17.22 -4.98
C ILE A 542 13.23 17.27 -3.50
N GLY A 543 12.92 18.39 -2.82
CA GLY A 543 13.14 18.55 -1.39
C GLY A 543 12.48 17.44 -0.57
N TRP A 544 11.18 17.21 -0.78
CA TRP A 544 10.46 16.12 -0.11
C TRP A 544 11.02 14.74 -0.46
N LEU A 545 11.31 14.48 -1.74
CA LEU A 545 11.87 13.19 -2.16
C LEU A 545 13.22 12.91 -1.47
N MET A 546 14.10 13.92 -1.38
CA MET A 546 15.41 13.80 -0.73
C MET A 546 15.29 13.69 0.79
N GLN A 547 14.38 14.44 1.41
CA GLN A 547 14.09 14.34 2.84
C GLN A 547 13.76 12.89 3.24
N PHE A 548 12.82 12.27 2.55
CA PHE A 548 12.44 10.88 2.84
C PHE A 548 13.49 9.85 2.44
N ALA A 549 14.28 10.12 1.40
CA ALA A 549 15.40 9.26 1.05
C ALA A 549 16.52 9.33 2.10
N GLY A 550 16.73 10.49 2.74
CA GLY A 550 17.74 10.69 3.78
C GLY A 550 17.30 10.13 5.14
N SER A 551 16.03 10.33 5.52
CA SER A 551 15.52 9.92 6.84
C SER A 551 15.29 8.43 6.96
N ASP A 552 14.81 7.78 5.91
CA ASP A 552 14.22 6.44 6.01
C ASP A 552 15.07 5.34 5.37
N ARG A 553 16.04 5.69 4.51
CA ARG A 553 17.01 4.72 4.00
C ARG A 553 18.13 4.52 4.99
N SER A 554 18.83 3.39 4.86
CA SER A 554 20.06 3.21 5.62
C SER A 554 21.10 4.28 5.24
N PRO A 555 21.94 4.77 6.18
CA PRO A 555 22.97 5.76 5.87
C PRO A 555 23.89 5.35 4.70
N THR A 556 24.19 4.06 4.58
CA THR A 556 24.99 3.51 3.48
C THR A 556 24.27 3.66 2.13
N GLU A 557 22.99 3.32 2.06
CA GLU A 557 22.20 3.49 0.83
C GLU A 557 21.98 4.96 0.47
N ALA A 558 21.75 5.83 1.46
CA ALA A 558 21.60 7.27 1.24
C ALA A 558 22.88 7.88 0.67
N ARG A 559 24.07 7.52 1.20
CA ARG A 559 25.36 7.95 0.65
C ARG A 559 25.60 7.41 -0.77
N ALA A 560 25.26 6.15 -1.02
CA ALA A 560 25.35 5.56 -2.36
C ALA A 560 24.43 6.31 -3.35
N LEU A 561 23.21 6.65 -2.93
CA LEU A 561 22.29 7.45 -3.74
C LEU A 561 22.83 8.86 -4.00
N ALA A 562 23.42 9.53 -3.00
CA ALA A 562 24.04 10.84 -3.18
C ALA A 562 25.17 10.80 -4.23
N GLU A 563 26.03 9.78 -4.19
CA GLU A 563 27.08 9.58 -5.18
C GLU A 563 26.53 9.33 -6.59
N ILE A 564 25.46 8.51 -6.72
CA ILE A 564 24.78 8.29 -7.99
C ILE A 564 24.18 9.60 -8.52
N LEU A 565 23.55 10.41 -7.66
CA LEU A 565 22.99 11.72 -8.04
C LEU A 565 24.08 12.68 -8.52
N ARG A 566 25.23 12.76 -7.84
CA ARG A 566 26.37 13.56 -8.31
C ARG A 566 26.84 13.14 -9.70
N ARG A 567 27.02 11.84 -9.93
CA ARG A 567 27.41 11.30 -11.25
C ARG A 567 26.39 11.57 -12.35
N ALA A 568 25.11 11.63 -11.99
CA ALA A 568 24.03 11.98 -12.91
C ALA A 568 23.92 13.49 -13.21
N GLY A 569 24.76 14.34 -12.63
CA GLY A 569 24.67 15.80 -12.75
C GLY A 569 23.61 16.43 -11.84
N GLU A 570 23.12 15.68 -10.85
CA GLU A 570 22.09 16.08 -9.90
C GLU A 570 22.68 16.53 -8.56
N GLY A 571 23.80 17.26 -8.60
CA GLY A 571 24.59 17.66 -7.42
C GLY A 571 23.77 18.36 -6.33
N GLY A 572 22.88 19.29 -6.69
CA GLY A 572 22.02 19.96 -5.70
C GLY A 572 21.10 19.01 -4.93
N ALA A 573 20.59 17.95 -5.57
CA ALA A 573 19.78 16.94 -4.88
C ALA A 573 20.65 16.04 -3.99
N ALA A 574 21.89 15.76 -4.41
CA ALA A 574 22.85 15.03 -3.59
C ALA A 574 23.23 15.79 -2.31
N GLU A 575 23.48 17.09 -2.41
CA GLU A 575 23.78 17.93 -1.24
C GLU A 575 22.58 18.03 -0.29
N LEU A 576 21.35 18.17 -0.82
CA LEU A 576 20.14 18.11 0.00
C LEU A 576 20.03 16.78 0.76
N LEU A 577 20.27 15.66 0.07
CA LEU A 577 20.21 14.33 0.68
C LEU A 577 21.27 14.14 1.79
N LEU A 578 22.48 14.66 1.58
CA LEU A 578 23.55 14.60 2.58
C LEU A 578 23.28 15.51 3.77
N GLY A 579 22.71 16.71 3.55
CA GLY A 579 22.27 17.59 4.63
C GLY A 579 21.31 16.88 5.59
N TRP A 580 20.28 16.20 5.04
CA TRP A 580 19.35 15.40 5.86
C TRP A 580 20.02 14.22 6.59
N LEU A 581 21.13 13.69 6.06
CA LEU A 581 21.87 12.62 6.69
C LEU A 581 22.79 13.13 7.82
N GLU A 582 23.34 14.33 7.67
CA GLU A 582 24.22 14.99 8.64
C GLU A 582 23.47 15.59 9.82
N GLU A 583 22.27 16.14 9.58
CA GLU A 583 21.34 16.57 10.62
C GLU A 583 20.93 15.41 11.56
N GLY A 584 21.18 14.17 11.10
CA GLY A 584 20.85 12.94 11.79
C GLY A 584 19.34 12.83 12.05
N PRO A 585 18.88 11.73 12.66
CA PRO A 585 17.52 11.67 13.20
C PRO A 585 17.31 12.59 14.44
N GLY A 586 18.18 13.59 14.68
CA GLY A 586 18.54 14.07 16.01
C GLY A 586 18.31 15.54 16.38
N ASP A 587 18.55 16.54 15.52
CA ASP A 587 18.67 17.93 16.00
C ASP A 587 17.40 18.81 15.88
N HIS A 588 16.24 18.19 15.66
CA HIS A 588 14.95 18.81 15.98
C HIS A 588 14.38 18.38 17.33
N ALA A 589 15.20 17.77 18.20
CA ALA A 589 14.91 17.84 19.63
C ALA A 589 14.88 19.32 20.03
N PRO A 590 13.84 19.81 20.72
CA PRO A 590 13.83 21.20 21.19
C PRO A 590 15.11 21.43 21.99
N VAL A 591 15.80 22.54 21.69
CA VAL A 591 16.89 23.06 22.53
C VAL A 591 16.46 22.87 23.99
N PRO A 592 17.22 22.16 24.84
CA PRO A 592 16.86 22.04 26.24
C PRO A 592 16.65 23.46 26.74
N VAL A 593 15.42 23.74 27.17
CA VAL A 593 15.12 25.00 27.86
C VAL A 593 16.18 25.10 28.95
N PRO A 594 16.99 26.18 29.01
CA PRO A 594 17.97 26.32 30.08
C PRO A 594 17.20 26.08 31.39
N ASP A 595 17.75 25.21 32.25
CA ASP A 595 17.18 24.97 33.56
C ASP A 595 16.82 26.32 34.17
N PRO A 596 15.58 26.51 34.67
CA PRO A 596 15.20 27.78 35.26
C PRO A 596 16.27 28.13 36.29
N GLU A 597 16.88 29.31 36.14
CA GLU A 597 17.88 29.79 37.09
C GLU A 597 17.37 29.53 38.50
N PRO A 598 18.22 28.97 39.40
CA PRO A 598 17.79 28.68 40.76
C PRO A 598 17.26 29.96 41.36
N VAL A 599 15.96 29.95 41.66
CA VAL A 599 15.28 31.05 42.34
C VAL A 599 16.11 31.32 43.61
N PRO A 600 16.61 32.55 43.82
CA PRO A 600 17.36 32.85 45.03
C PRO A 600 16.48 32.55 46.24
N ASP A 601 17.03 31.78 47.19
CA ASP A 601 16.42 31.46 48.49
C ASP A 601 16.07 32.75 49.23
N GLY A 602 14.90 33.29 48.92
CA GLY A 602 14.26 34.36 49.65
C GLY A 602 13.61 33.76 50.89
N GLY A 603 14.37 33.75 51.99
CA GLY A 603 13.87 33.41 53.32
C GLY A 603 12.64 34.24 53.67
N GLY A 604 11.47 33.63 53.56
CA GLY A 604 10.18 34.17 53.98
C GLY A 604 9.49 33.15 54.86
N GLN A 605 9.48 33.41 56.16
CA GLN A 605 8.77 32.65 57.18
C GLN A 605 7.28 32.49 56.83
N PHE A 606 6.79 31.26 56.75
CA PHE A 606 5.38 30.95 56.89
C PHE A 606 5.17 30.07 58.14
N PRO A 607 4.15 30.36 58.97
CA PRO A 607 3.94 29.67 60.24
C PRO A 607 3.36 28.27 60.04
N ALA A 608 3.74 27.36 60.94
CA ALA A 608 3.34 25.97 60.95
C ALA A 608 1.83 25.79 61.12
N ALA A 609 1.18 25.13 60.15
CA ALA A 609 -0.19 24.66 60.26
C ALA A 609 -0.23 23.24 60.85
N ARG A 610 -0.02 23.17 62.17
CA ARG A 610 -0.63 22.14 63.02
C ARG A 610 -1.94 22.75 63.48
N ASP A 611 -3.04 22.41 62.80
CA ASP A 611 -4.44 22.53 63.24
C ASP A 611 -5.34 22.67 61.99
N LEU A 612 -5.90 21.54 61.53
CA LEU A 612 -7.18 21.43 60.81
C LEU A 612 -7.45 19.94 60.49
N ALA A 613 -7.36 19.10 61.52
CA ALA A 613 -7.79 17.70 61.48
C ALA A 613 -9.11 17.58 62.26
N THR A 614 -10.18 18.26 61.83
CA THR A 614 -11.55 17.99 62.31
C THR A 614 -12.57 18.52 61.30
N ALA A 615 -13.64 17.74 61.09
CA ALA A 615 -14.76 17.93 60.16
C ALA A 615 -14.52 17.56 58.69
N LEU A 616 -14.84 16.31 58.32
CA LEU A 616 -16.00 16.01 57.45
C LEU A 616 -16.28 14.48 57.36
N VAL A 617 -17.40 14.14 58.01
CA VAL A 617 -18.36 13.02 57.89
C VAL A 617 -18.14 11.94 56.80
N PRO A 618 -18.18 10.63 57.16
CA PRO A 618 -18.32 9.54 56.20
C PRO A 618 -19.79 9.23 55.87
N VAL A 619 -20.17 9.25 54.59
CA VAL A 619 -21.48 8.77 54.14
C VAL A 619 -21.43 7.24 53.97
N ARG A 620 -22.24 6.56 54.78
CA ARG A 620 -22.47 5.10 54.80
C ARG A 620 -23.21 4.63 53.52
N ALA A 621 -22.74 3.53 52.95
CA ALA A 621 -23.50 2.70 52.02
C ALA A 621 -24.60 1.91 52.76
N PRO A 622 -25.83 1.78 52.22
CA PRO A 622 -26.81 0.89 52.79
C PRO A 622 -26.65 -0.53 52.24
N VAL A 623 -26.39 -1.45 53.15
CA VAL A 623 -26.65 -2.90 53.04
C VAL A 623 -28.15 -3.12 53.21
N LEU A 624 -28.82 -3.70 52.22
CA LEU A 624 -30.08 -4.43 52.43
C LEU A 624 -30.08 -5.67 51.56
N GLY A 625 -29.79 -6.82 52.18
CA GLY A 625 -30.24 -8.12 51.71
C GLY A 625 -31.55 -8.47 52.39
N ARG A 626 -32.55 -8.93 51.62
CA ARG A 626 -33.51 -9.96 52.07
C ARG A 626 -34.20 -10.61 50.88
N HIS A 627 -34.25 -11.93 50.97
CA HIS A 627 -34.84 -12.91 50.06
C HIS A 627 -36.33 -12.69 49.77
N PHE A 628 -36.76 -12.94 48.53
CA PHE A 628 -38.00 -13.66 48.20
C PHE A 628 -37.86 -14.37 46.84
N ALA A 629 -38.44 -15.57 46.78
CA ALA A 629 -38.32 -16.60 45.73
C ALA A 629 -39.15 -16.30 44.45
N PRO A 630 -39.05 -17.11 43.38
CA PRO A 630 -39.54 -16.76 42.05
C PRO A 630 -41.02 -17.14 41.86
N ALA A 631 -41.81 -16.20 41.31
CA ALA A 631 -43.15 -16.47 40.81
C ALA A 631 -43.16 -16.42 39.27
N GLN A 632 -43.81 -17.44 38.71
CA GLN A 632 -44.06 -17.70 37.30
C GLN A 632 -44.97 -16.63 36.66
N GLY A 633 -44.90 -16.51 35.33
CA GLY A 633 -45.91 -15.80 34.51
C GLY A 633 -45.28 -15.00 33.37
N ALA A 634 -45.01 -15.62 32.22
CA ALA A 634 -45.94 -15.63 31.08
C ALA A 634 -46.22 -14.24 30.48
N TYR A 635 -45.42 -13.82 29.49
CA TYR A 635 -45.92 -12.96 28.42
C TYR A 635 -45.54 -13.53 27.06
N ALA A 636 -46.60 -13.85 26.32
CA ALA A 636 -46.61 -14.59 25.08
C ALA A 636 -46.08 -13.77 23.90
N ARG A 637 -45.36 -14.50 23.03
CA ARG A 637 -45.10 -14.16 21.63
C ARG A 637 -46.41 -13.82 20.91
N ARG A 638 -46.46 -12.68 20.21
CA ARG A 638 -47.37 -12.51 19.06
C ARG A 638 -46.60 -12.75 17.77
N VAL A 639 -46.79 -13.95 17.22
CA VAL A 639 -46.43 -14.33 15.85
C VAL A 639 -47.57 -13.86 14.93
N ARG A 640 -47.25 -13.13 13.85
CA ARG A 640 -48.20 -12.83 12.77
C ARG A 640 -48.41 -14.09 11.92
N PRO A 641 -49.65 -14.46 11.54
CA PRO A 641 -49.87 -15.54 10.59
C PRO A 641 -49.61 -15.08 9.14
N PRO A 642 -49.27 -16.00 8.23
CA PRO A 642 -49.13 -15.72 6.81
C PRO A 642 -50.51 -15.57 6.16
N ARG A 643 -50.61 -14.66 5.19
CA ARG A 643 -51.78 -14.53 4.31
C ARG A 643 -51.74 -15.65 3.27
N ALA A 644 -52.90 -16.27 3.07
CA ALA A 644 -53.22 -17.12 1.92
C ALA A 644 -53.32 -16.29 0.63
#